data_AF-A0A8H2WIH8-F1
#
_entry.id   AF-A0A8H2WIH8-F1
#
_cell.length_a   1.000
_cell.length_b   1.000
_cell.length_c   1.000
_cell.angle_alpha   90.00
_cell.angle_beta   90.00
_cell.angle_gamma   90.00
#
_symmetry.space_group_name_H-M   'P 1'
#
loop_
_entity.id
_entity.type
_entity.pdbx_description
1 polymer ?
#
loop_
_entity_poly.entity_id
_entity_poly.type
_entity_poly.pdbx_seq_one_letter_code
_entity_poly.pdbx_strand_id
1 'polypeptide(L)'
;MGISQSVGLALGTLFNGFYEDVDPDNDDDGLTEQRLEQWRPLWQNPFANPDIGLSSSGSDYSQFLAANAGDNALETQRTATSNAVPSQESLVPKLVQTLVTHAGPTWVNLFYDLAWTATFSTLTQNGNFNDAWDTVSYIAFFLVVWWLWASQTLYSIHFYTNDWFHLLSLFLQLVIFGLLAATTRGYDVTAYILKSPGADRLDPQTVDQMFDPDRYQKDRIASYSMRVIAFALAASRAIHWFQHIFVLNYARRTAKELKLSVPLKLRVLPVGLAVSNSMFWAAAVVTLSSRGKTVSGAKLKFILWAAGLVSEVLLHGVMEHLKWQDISFGPLKWSNSSKDTSHEYVPAQPELHELQPVSSNGQSSQSTSARKKRIWPIPRSNVQLRERLEGITTVILGEGINGIAGTFYAVIAAPELGEQVYTNLASAAIIVYLLAYLYFEGPTANRNPKGSGLRQMMWLLLHLPFMLSIMLLLLGVKNQFLLTSYLSTATETFDKFDTKLWQEEIDPTDSNSAENSSIKWFLLKRGLKWADEFNELRARLTHNGSAPLDAPEEDSDVITIWYMQLYLKIMLKVYEAFMGGSKVIDSETQVKIQQYYQANSTLVIEDMHLPYDAAPSSYHSEQIIDKLLGSSVLGARYIAGLAAIILISLGIMNRIHSKPRDRFQWGIILTRILMGVALLFLLLLNIGHYQSLWVAEYDEYLQAGVFKWILKWSVLPTLAAAFMIEFFIELALHRLAGLAIARKRGRLNGPLRRAFFRPLNRPK
;
A
#
# COMPACT_ATOMS: atom_id res chain seq x y z
N MET A 1 -58.29 19.37 29.29
CA MET A 1 -57.74 20.22 28.21
C MET A 1 -56.43 20.82 28.69
N GLY A 2 -55.34 20.07 28.59
CA GLY A 2 -53.99 20.54 28.83
C GLY A 2 -53.12 19.78 27.85
N ILE A 3 -52.50 20.49 26.90
CA ILE A 3 -51.42 20.04 25.98
C ILE A 3 -50.98 21.19 25.03
N SER A 4 -51.73 22.29 24.88
CA SER A 4 -51.40 23.29 23.83
C SER A 4 -50.30 24.32 24.17
N GLN A 5 -49.99 24.61 25.44
CA GLN A 5 -49.06 25.72 25.78
C GLN A 5 -47.60 25.33 26.07
N SER A 6 -47.27 24.06 26.27
CA SER A 6 -45.89 23.63 26.58
C SER A 6 -45.06 23.29 25.34
N VAL A 7 -45.71 23.02 24.20
CA VAL A 7 -45.03 22.63 22.95
C VAL A 7 -44.49 23.86 22.19
N GLY A 8 -45.17 25.01 22.28
CA GLY A 8 -44.73 26.25 21.61
C GLY A 8 -43.49 26.89 22.23
N LEU A 9 -43.32 26.81 23.56
CA LEU A 9 -42.17 27.36 24.28
C LEU A 9 -40.92 26.46 24.19
N ALA A 10 -41.10 25.14 24.01
CA ALA A 10 -40.00 24.20 23.80
C ALA A 10 -39.45 24.25 22.36
N LEU A 11 -40.30 24.49 21.34
CA LEU A 11 -39.81 24.67 19.97
C LEU A 11 -39.07 26.00 19.76
N GLY A 12 -39.53 27.10 20.38
CA GLY A 12 -38.85 28.40 20.26
C GLY A 12 -37.44 28.42 20.87
N THR A 13 -37.22 27.67 21.96
CA THR A 13 -35.89 27.59 22.60
C THR A 13 -34.95 26.58 21.92
N LEU A 14 -35.48 25.54 21.26
CA LEU A 14 -34.68 24.60 20.47
C LEU A 14 -34.14 25.20 19.16
N PHE A 15 -34.83 26.19 18.59
CA PHE A 15 -34.45 26.83 17.32
C PHE A 15 -33.90 28.25 17.46
N ASN A 16 -33.86 28.86 18.66
CA ASN A 16 -33.29 30.20 18.83
C ASN A 16 -31.82 30.30 18.39
N GLY A 17 -31.02 29.25 18.61
CA GLY A 17 -29.64 29.19 18.10
C GLY A 17 -29.53 29.00 16.58
N PHE A 18 -30.63 28.69 15.88
CA PHE A 18 -30.70 28.61 14.41
C PHE A 18 -31.14 29.92 13.75
N TYR A 19 -31.72 30.85 14.52
CA TYR A 19 -32.28 32.13 14.04
C TYR A 19 -31.56 33.37 14.57
N GLU A 20 -30.59 33.22 15.47
CA GLU A 20 -29.59 34.27 15.70
C GLU A 20 -28.72 34.35 14.45
N ASP A 21 -29.11 35.24 13.52
CA ASP A 21 -28.27 35.61 12.39
C ASP A 21 -26.91 36.04 12.95
N VAL A 22 -25.88 35.27 12.62
CA VAL A 22 -24.50 35.60 12.94
C VAL A 22 -24.20 36.91 12.23
N ASP A 23 -23.92 37.95 13.02
CA ASP A 23 -23.58 39.28 12.50
C ASP A 23 -22.39 39.15 11.54
N PRO A 24 -22.56 39.42 10.22
CA PRO A 24 -21.51 39.21 9.23
C PRO A 24 -20.28 40.08 9.45
N ASP A 25 -20.39 41.12 10.28
CA ASP A 25 -19.32 42.06 10.61
C ASP A 25 -18.69 41.79 12.00
N ASN A 26 -19.13 40.73 12.71
CA ASN A 26 -18.55 40.33 13.98
C ASN A 26 -17.35 39.39 13.78
N ASP A 27 -16.13 39.94 13.80
CA ASP A 27 -14.89 39.18 13.59
C ASP A 27 -14.50 38.23 14.76
N ASP A 28 -15.20 38.28 15.90
CA ASP A 28 -14.91 37.47 17.10
C ASP A 28 -15.39 36.01 17.01
N ASP A 29 -16.17 35.65 15.99
CA ASP A 29 -16.74 34.30 15.79
C ASP A 29 -15.82 33.34 15.01
N GLY A 30 -14.70 33.85 14.47
CA GLY A 30 -13.75 33.10 13.65
C GLY A 30 -14.23 32.79 12.22
N LEU A 31 -15.42 33.24 11.79
CA LEU A 31 -15.94 33.04 10.43
C LEU A 31 -15.15 33.83 9.40
N THR A 32 -14.68 35.04 9.74
CA THR A 32 -13.81 35.84 8.87
C THR A 32 -12.48 35.12 8.62
N GLU A 33 -11.85 34.57 9.67
CA GLU A 33 -10.64 33.75 9.53
C GLU A 33 -10.92 32.50 8.67
N GLN A 34 -12.02 31.79 8.92
CA GLN A 34 -12.41 30.63 8.13
C GLN A 34 -12.65 30.97 6.64
N ARG A 35 -13.32 32.08 6.33
CA ARG A 35 -13.56 32.54 4.95
C ARG A 35 -12.25 32.91 4.26
N LEU A 36 -11.33 33.53 4.98
CA LEU A 36 -10.00 33.88 4.46
C LEU A 36 -9.13 32.64 4.25
N GLU A 37 -9.24 31.61 5.09
CA GLU A 37 -8.61 30.31 4.88
C GLU A 37 -9.22 29.53 3.70
N GLN A 38 -10.53 29.67 3.48
CA GLN A 38 -11.22 29.05 2.35
C GLN A 38 -10.98 29.77 1.02
N TRP A 39 -10.75 31.08 1.06
CA TRP A 39 -10.46 31.89 -0.12
C TRP A 39 -9.12 31.47 -0.73
N ARG A 40 -9.11 31.27 -2.06
CA ARG A 40 -7.90 30.84 -2.78
C ARG A 40 -7.67 31.71 -4.00
N PRO A 41 -6.43 32.18 -4.21
CA PRO A 41 -6.08 32.82 -5.47
C PRO A 41 -6.16 31.80 -6.62
N LEU A 42 -6.39 32.30 -7.84
CA LEU A 42 -6.40 31.45 -9.03
C LEU A 42 -5.02 30.80 -9.29
N TRP A 43 -3.95 31.57 -9.06
CA TRP A 43 -2.56 31.15 -9.16
C TRP A 43 -1.70 31.98 -8.21
N GLN A 44 -0.66 31.36 -7.64
CA GLN A 44 0.24 32.03 -6.71
C GLN A 44 1.71 31.78 -7.03
N ASN A 45 2.57 32.77 -6.79
CA ASN A 45 4.00 32.63 -7.03
C ASN A 45 4.68 31.86 -5.88
N PRO A 46 5.25 30.66 -6.12
CA PRO A 46 5.93 29.88 -5.08
C PRO A 46 7.25 30.52 -4.57
N PHE A 47 7.76 31.53 -5.26
CA PHE A 47 9.01 32.22 -4.90
C PHE A 47 8.80 33.58 -4.21
N ALA A 48 7.56 33.94 -3.86
CA ALA A 48 7.27 35.19 -3.16
C ALA A 48 7.89 35.18 -1.76
N ASN A 49 8.70 36.20 -1.44
CA ASN A 49 9.30 36.36 -0.11
C ASN A 49 8.37 37.22 0.76
N PRO A 50 7.98 36.80 1.97
CA PRO A 50 7.15 37.63 2.86
C PRO A 50 7.76 39.00 3.17
N ASP A 51 9.10 39.12 3.16
CA ASP A 51 9.81 40.36 3.51
C ASP A 51 9.99 41.35 2.35
N ILE A 52 9.65 40.96 1.12
CA ILE A 52 9.77 41.83 -0.06
C ILE A 52 8.34 42.14 -0.46
N GLY A 53 7.84 43.32 -0.06
CA GLY A 53 6.47 43.83 -0.23
C GLY A 53 5.94 43.85 -1.67
N LEU A 54 5.88 42.68 -2.28
CA LEU A 54 5.30 42.35 -3.58
C LEU A 54 4.05 41.47 -3.40
N SER A 55 3.57 41.30 -2.15
CA SER A 55 2.18 40.90 -1.92
C SER A 55 1.29 42.03 -2.45
N SER A 56 0.67 41.80 -3.58
CA SER A 56 -0.40 42.64 -4.11
C SER A 56 -1.44 42.91 -3.02
N SER A 57 -1.49 44.16 -2.56
CA SER A 57 -2.65 44.81 -1.92
C SER A 57 -3.38 44.07 -0.80
N GLY A 58 -2.65 43.49 0.17
CA GLY A 58 -3.23 42.90 1.38
C GLY A 58 -2.30 42.87 2.60
N SER A 59 -1.23 43.69 2.59
CA SER A 59 -0.15 43.67 3.60
C SER A 59 -0.59 44.07 5.01
N ASP A 60 -1.77 44.67 5.16
CA ASP A 60 -2.30 45.04 6.48
C ASP A 60 -2.64 43.80 7.32
N TYR A 61 -3.02 42.68 6.70
CA TYR A 61 -3.54 41.50 7.42
C TYR A 61 -2.45 40.69 8.14
N SER A 62 -1.30 40.44 7.49
CA SER A 62 -0.15 39.75 8.12
C SER A 62 0.50 40.58 9.22
N GLN A 63 0.42 41.92 9.11
CA GLN A 63 0.91 42.85 10.12
C GLN A 63 -0.10 42.99 11.27
N PHE A 64 -1.41 42.91 10.99
CA PHE A 64 -2.50 42.87 11.97
C PHE A 64 -2.48 41.59 12.82
N LEU A 65 -2.26 40.42 12.21
CA LEU A 65 -2.07 39.17 12.96
C LEU A 65 -0.79 39.18 13.83
N ALA A 66 0.29 39.82 13.36
CA ALA A 66 1.51 39.99 14.15
C ALA A 66 1.33 41.00 15.30
N ALA A 67 0.53 42.05 15.10
CA ALA A 67 0.19 43.04 16.12
C ALA A 67 -0.74 42.45 17.20
N ASN A 68 -1.81 41.76 16.79
CA ASN A 68 -2.76 41.12 17.71
C ASN A 68 -2.16 39.90 18.44
N ALA A 69 -1.22 39.17 17.81
CA ALA A 69 -0.47 38.12 18.51
C ALA A 69 0.52 38.69 19.55
N GLY A 70 0.99 39.92 19.36
CA GLY A 70 1.82 40.64 20.34
C GLY A 70 1.00 41.13 21.54
N ASP A 71 -0.18 41.68 21.30
CA ASP A 71 -1.07 42.18 22.36
C ASP A 71 -1.71 41.05 23.18
N ASN A 72 -2.15 39.96 22.54
CA ASN A 72 -2.67 38.78 23.24
C ASN A 72 -1.58 38.05 24.06
N ALA A 73 -0.32 38.13 23.65
CA ALA A 73 0.81 37.62 24.43
C ALA A 73 1.12 38.51 25.64
N LEU A 74 0.98 39.83 25.51
CA LEU A 74 1.15 40.79 26.60
C LEU A 74 0.02 40.72 27.64
N GLU A 75 -1.20 40.37 27.22
CA GLU A 75 -2.34 40.22 28.12
C GLU A 75 -2.33 38.86 28.86
N THR A 76 -1.88 37.79 28.19
CA THR A 76 -1.65 36.47 28.82
C THR A 76 -0.45 36.48 29.77
N GLN A 77 0.53 37.37 29.57
CA GLN A 77 1.72 37.48 30.42
C GLN A 77 1.48 38.36 31.67
N ARG A 78 0.46 39.24 31.66
CA ARG A 78 0.08 40.03 32.85
C ARG A 78 -0.73 39.25 33.89
N THR A 79 -1.32 38.11 33.52
CA THR A 79 -2.10 37.25 34.43
C THR A 79 -1.35 36.03 34.96
N ALA A 80 -0.10 35.79 34.53
CA ALA A 80 0.72 34.67 34.99
C ALA A 80 1.91 35.12 35.85
N THR A 81 1.63 35.66 37.04
CA THR A 81 2.62 35.65 38.12
C THR A 81 2.65 34.25 38.75
N SER A 82 3.46 33.35 38.19
CA SER A 82 4.37 32.48 38.95
C SER A 82 5.12 31.51 38.03
N ASN A 83 6.44 31.63 38.05
CA ASN A 83 7.44 30.56 37.90
C ASN A 83 7.08 29.35 37.02
N ALA A 84 7.06 29.53 35.70
CA ALA A 84 7.30 28.43 34.76
C ALA A 84 8.03 28.97 33.52
N VAL A 85 9.26 28.51 33.30
CA VAL A 85 9.99 28.73 32.05
C VAL A 85 9.32 27.88 30.97
N PRO A 86 8.75 28.46 29.90
CA PRO A 86 8.12 27.66 28.85
C PRO A 86 9.19 26.92 28.04
N SER A 87 9.00 25.61 27.93
CA SER A 87 9.81 24.69 27.13
C SER A 87 9.82 25.10 25.65
N GLN A 88 11.03 25.23 25.10
CA GLN A 88 11.39 25.74 23.77
C GLN A 88 10.83 24.93 22.57
N GLU A 89 10.02 23.88 22.81
CA GLU A 89 9.54 22.93 21.79
C GLU A 89 8.16 23.32 21.21
N SER A 90 7.35 24.14 21.91
CA SER A 90 6.05 24.63 21.39
C SER A 90 6.15 25.90 20.52
N LEU A 91 7.30 26.57 20.52
CA LEU A 91 7.57 27.74 19.67
C LEU A 91 7.99 27.38 18.24
N VAL A 92 8.53 26.17 18.02
CA VAL A 92 9.03 25.75 16.70
C VAL A 92 7.92 25.54 15.66
N PRO A 93 6.75 24.94 15.98
CA PRO A 93 5.66 24.81 15.02
C PRO A 93 5.12 26.19 14.57
N LYS A 94 4.92 27.10 15.52
CA LYS A 94 4.47 28.48 15.25
C LYS A 94 5.46 29.26 14.38
N LEU A 95 6.77 29.08 14.58
CA LEU A 95 7.81 29.75 13.79
C LEU A 95 7.90 29.21 12.35
N VAL A 96 7.67 27.90 12.14
CA VAL A 96 7.63 27.30 10.80
C VAL A 96 6.36 27.70 10.06
N GLN A 97 5.23 27.77 10.75
CA GLN A 97 3.94 28.15 10.18
C GLN A 97 3.90 29.64 9.82
N THR A 98 4.55 30.51 10.59
CA THR A 98 4.77 31.93 10.22
C THR A 98 5.73 32.12 9.05
N LEU A 99 6.52 31.11 8.69
CA LEU A 99 7.44 31.11 7.53
C LEU A 99 6.84 30.48 6.25
N VAL A 100 5.70 29.78 6.36
CA VAL A 100 4.97 29.23 5.21
C VAL A 100 3.85 30.21 4.87
N THR A 101 4.04 30.97 3.79
CA THR A 101 3.15 32.06 3.42
C THR A 101 1.72 31.59 3.09
N HIS A 102 1.52 30.35 2.60
CA HIS A 102 0.21 29.81 2.21
C HIS A 102 0.09 28.31 2.47
N ALA A 103 -0.22 27.91 3.71
CA ALA A 103 -0.47 26.51 4.03
C ALA A 103 -1.83 26.07 3.45
N GLY A 104 -1.84 25.05 2.59
CA GLY A 104 -3.10 24.48 2.08
C GLY A 104 -3.66 23.36 2.95
N PRO A 105 -4.94 22.99 2.76
CA PRO A 105 -5.57 21.98 3.57
C PRO A 105 -4.90 20.61 3.39
N THR A 106 -4.60 19.96 4.51
CA THR A 106 -3.91 18.66 4.54
C THR A 106 -4.75 17.53 3.94
N TRP A 107 -6.08 17.61 4.02
CA TRP A 107 -6.99 16.57 3.52
C TRP A 107 -6.86 16.30 2.02
N VAL A 108 -6.51 17.31 1.22
CA VAL A 108 -6.40 17.16 -0.26
C VAL A 108 -5.29 16.17 -0.60
N ASN A 109 -4.17 16.26 0.11
CA ASN A 109 -3.04 15.36 -0.06
C ASN A 109 -3.38 13.94 0.39
N LEU A 110 -4.12 13.79 1.51
CA LEU A 110 -4.58 12.49 1.98
C LEU A 110 -5.56 11.83 0.99
N PHE A 111 -6.48 12.62 0.42
CA PHE A 111 -7.44 12.12 -0.56
C PHE A 111 -6.77 11.65 -1.85
N TYR A 112 -5.70 12.34 -2.26
CA TYR A 112 -4.84 11.91 -3.35
C TYR A 112 -4.14 10.57 -3.06
N ASP A 113 -3.63 10.40 -1.83
CA ASP A 113 -2.98 9.15 -1.39
C ASP A 113 -3.99 7.98 -1.35
N LEU A 114 -5.24 8.25 -0.96
CA LEU A 114 -6.34 7.30 -1.00
C LEU A 114 -6.66 6.83 -2.42
N ALA A 115 -6.77 7.75 -3.38
CA ALA A 115 -7.07 7.41 -4.77
C ALA A 115 -5.95 6.61 -5.43
N TRP A 116 -4.69 6.91 -5.12
CA TRP A 116 -3.57 6.09 -5.53
C TRP A 116 -3.72 4.65 -5.01
N THR A 117 -4.04 4.47 -3.73
CA THR A 117 -4.18 3.12 -3.13
C THR A 117 -5.35 2.35 -3.75
N ALA A 118 -6.45 3.04 -4.03
CA ALA A 118 -7.64 2.47 -4.69
C ALA A 118 -7.33 1.89 -6.07
N THR A 119 -6.31 2.39 -6.78
CA THR A 119 -5.91 1.83 -8.10
C THR A 119 -5.47 0.37 -8.02
N PHE A 120 -4.96 -0.05 -6.86
CA PHE A 120 -4.51 -1.42 -6.64
C PHE A 120 -5.51 -2.26 -5.88
N SER A 121 -6.43 -1.66 -5.12
CA SER A 121 -7.46 -2.39 -4.36
C SER A 121 -8.19 -3.40 -5.26
N THR A 122 -8.70 -2.94 -6.41
CA THR A 122 -9.42 -3.81 -7.35
C THR A 122 -8.56 -4.96 -7.89
N LEU A 123 -7.29 -4.71 -8.20
CA LEU A 123 -6.40 -5.71 -8.78
C LEU A 123 -5.87 -6.68 -7.71
N THR A 124 -5.60 -6.18 -6.51
CA THR A 124 -5.13 -6.98 -5.37
C THR A 124 -6.26 -7.85 -4.82
N GLN A 125 -7.50 -7.35 -4.78
CA GLN A 125 -8.65 -8.09 -4.27
C GLN A 125 -9.19 -9.14 -5.25
N ASN A 126 -9.16 -8.85 -6.57
CA ASN A 126 -9.76 -9.71 -7.61
C ASN A 126 -8.72 -10.43 -8.49
N GLY A 127 -7.43 -10.22 -8.27
CA GLY A 127 -6.36 -10.82 -9.08
C GLY A 127 -6.13 -12.28 -8.70
N ASN A 128 -6.35 -13.18 -9.66
CA ASN A 128 -5.91 -14.58 -9.55
C ASN A 128 -4.43 -14.62 -9.94
N PHE A 129 -3.54 -14.67 -8.95
CA PHE A 129 -2.09 -14.81 -9.16
C PHE A 129 -1.75 -16.28 -9.39
N ASN A 130 -2.13 -16.80 -10.55
CA ASN A 130 -1.93 -18.21 -10.88
C ASN A 130 -0.53 -18.43 -11.48
N ASP A 131 -0.05 -17.48 -12.29
CA ASP A 131 1.26 -17.56 -12.93
C ASP A 131 2.28 -16.57 -12.33
N ALA A 132 3.57 -16.93 -12.41
CA ALA A 132 4.67 -16.03 -12.07
C ALA A 132 4.63 -14.72 -12.89
N TRP A 133 4.17 -14.79 -14.14
CA TRP A 133 4.03 -13.62 -15.03
C TRP A 133 2.90 -12.68 -14.62
N ASP A 134 1.85 -13.17 -13.96
CA ASP A 134 0.78 -12.32 -13.42
C ASP A 134 1.33 -11.48 -12.27
N THR A 135 2.18 -12.09 -11.43
CA THR A 135 2.90 -11.39 -10.35
C THR A 135 3.87 -10.35 -10.90
N VAL A 136 4.64 -10.69 -11.94
CA VAL A 136 5.54 -9.73 -12.60
C VAL A 136 4.75 -8.55 -13.19
N SER A 137 3.59 -8.83 -13.79
CA SER A 137 2.71 -7.79 -14.32
C SER A 137 2.21 -6.86 -13.21
N TYR A 138 1.78 -7.40 -12.08
CA TYR A 138 1.40 -6.59 -10.93
C TYR A 138 2.53 -5.71 -10.41
N ILE A 139 3.74 -6.27 -10.25
CA ILE A 139 4.91 -5.52 -9.80
C ILE A 139 5.21 -4.40 -10.79
N ALA A 140 5.21 -4.66 -12.09
CA ALA A 140 5.45 -3.65 -13.12
C ALA A 140 4.42 -2.52 -13.07
N PHE A 141 3.13 -2.85 -12.91
CA PHE A 141 2.07 -1.86 -12.75
C PHE A 141 2.26 -1.03 -11.47
N PHE A 142 2.58 -1.69 -10.35
CA PHE A 142 2.87 -1.03 -9.08
C PHE A 142 4.03 -0.04 -9.19
N LEU A 143 5.14 -0.42 -9.81
CA LEU A 143 6.30 0.45 -10.02
C LEU A 143 5.92 1.73 -10.75
N VAL A 144 5.17 1.61 -11.86
CA VAL A 144 4.78 2.75 -12.69
C VAL A 144 3.84 3.68 -11.92
N VAL A 145 2.77 3.14 -11.34
CA VAL A 145 1.75 3.94 -10.65
C VAL A 145 2.29 4.52 -9.35
N TRP A 146 3.19 3.83 -8.64
CA TRP A 146 3.94 4.38 -7.51
C TRP A 146 4.79 5.58 -7.94
N TRP A 147 5.50 5.49 -9.07
CA TRP A 147 6.31 6.60 -9.55
C TRP A 147 5.43 7.80 -9.94
N LEU A 148 4.25 7.58 -10.52
CA LEU A 148 3.26 8.63 -10.80
C LEU A 148 2.91 9.43 -9.54
N TRP A 149 2.69 8.73 -8.42
CA TRP A 149 2.44 9.34 -7.13
C TRP A 149 3.68 10.02 -6.54
N ALA A 150 4.83 9.36 -6.61
CA ALA A 150 6.09 9.85 -6.05
C ALA A 150 6.53 11.15 -6.71
N SER A 151 6.50 11.23 -8.05
CA SER A 151 6.87 12.45 -8.79
C SER A 151 5.94 13.60 -8.46
N GLN A 152 4.63 13.35 -8.36
CA GLN A 152 3.65 14.38 -7.98
C GLN A 152 3.87 14.88 -6.55
N THR A 153 4.16 13.97 -5.63
CA THR A 153 4.43 14.32 -4.23
C THR A 153 5.71 15.14 -4.10
N LEU A 154 6.77 14.78 -4.84
CA LEU A 154 8.00 15.58 -4.91
C LEU A 154 7.76 16.99 -5.44
N TYR A 155 6.87 17.15 -6.43
CA TYR A 155 6.45 18.46 -6.89
C TYR A 155 5.74 19.25 -5.78
N SER A 156 4.76 18.65 -5.11
CA SER A 156 4.01 19.32 -4.04
C SER A 156 4.87 19.72 -2.85
N ILE A 157 5.89 18.93 -2.48
CA ILE A 157 6.85 19.29 -1.42
C ILE A 157 7.64 20.55 -1.77
N HIS A 158 7.94 20.78 -3.05
CA HIS A 158 8.75 21.91 -3.47
C HIS A 158 7.94 23.16 -3.83
N PHE A 159 6.76 23.01 -4.42
CA PHE A 159 6.09 24.12 -5.12
C PHE A 159 4.62 24.31 -4.77
N TYR A 160 4.03 23.51 -3.88
CA TYR A 160 2.61 23.65 -3.55
C TYR A 160 2.30 24.97 -2.82
N THR A 161 1.33 25.74 -3.34
CA THR A 161 0.96 27.09 -2.87
C THR A 161 -0.53 27.29 -2.59
N ASN A 162 -1.30 26.22 -2.34
CA ASN A 162 -2.75 26.29 -2.04
C ASN A 162 -3.59 27.18 -2.97
N ASP A 163 -3.38 27.12 -4.28
CA ASP A 163 -4.16 27.87 -5.28
C ASP A 163 -5.11 26.95 -6.07
N TRP A 164 -6.01 27.54 -6.85
CA TRP A 164 -6.92 26.77 -7.73
C TRP A 164 -6.18 25.98 -8.80
N PHE A 165 -5.05 26.48 -9.29
CA PHE A 165 -4.22 25.76 -10.27
C PHE A 165 -3.74 24.41 -9.73
N HIS A 166 -3.12 24.39 -8.54
CA HIS A 166 -2.67 23.15 -7.90
C HIS A 166 -3.83 22.25 -7.53
N LEU A 167 -4.95 22.81 -7.06
CA LEU A 167 -6.15 22.05 -6.72
C LEU A 167 -6.76 21.34 -7.95
N LEU A 168 -6.91 22.07 -9.06
CA LEU A 168 -7.40 21.52 -10.34
C LEU A 168 -6.45 20.44 -10.87
N SER A 169 -5.14 20.67 -10.78
CA SER A 169 -4.16 19.68 -11.22
C SER A 169 -4.21 18.39 -10.39
N LEU A 170 -4.41 18.49 -9.08
CA LEU A 170 -4.60 17.32 -8.21
C LEU A 170 -5.92 16.60 -8.51
N PHE A 171 -6.99 17.34 -8.82
CA PHE A 171 -8.25 16.77 -9.28
C PHE A 171 -8.11 16.03 -10.62
N LEU A 172 -7.40 16.58 -11.60
CA LEU A 172 -7.15 15.88 -12.87
C LEU A 172 -6.31 14.60 -12.66
N GLN A 173 -5.34 14.65 -11.76
CA GLN A 173 -4.54 13.47 -11.40
C GLN A 173 -5.37 12.43 -10.63
N LEU A 174 -6.36 12.84 -9.85
CA LEU A 174 -7.35 11.95 -9.22
C LEU A 174 -8.16 11.19 -10.28
N VAL A 175 -8.65 11.89 -11.32
CA VAL A 175 -9.38 11.27 -12.44
C VAL A 175 -8.50 10.22 -13.14
N ILE A 176 -7.22 10.51 -13.31
CA ILE A 176 -6.25 9.54 -13.88
C ILE A 176 -6.17 8.27 -13.03
N PHE A 177 -6.06 8.39 -11.70
CA PHE A 177 -6.06 7.21 -10.84
C PHE A 177 -7.40 6.46 -10.89
N GLY A 178 -8.53 7.16 -10.99
CA GLY A 178 -9.83 6.52 -11.24
C GLY A 178 -9.86 5.71 -12.55
N LEU A 179 -9.33 6.26 -13.65
CA LEU A 179 -9.22 5.56 -14.93
C LEU A 179 -8.32 4.33 -14.85
N LEU A 180 -7.17 4.45 -14.16
CA LEU A 180 -6.26 3.34 -13.94
C LEU A 180 -6.93 2.24 -13.09
N ALA A 181 -7.62 2.61 -12.00
CA ALA A 181 -8.36 1.68 -11.14
C ALA A 181 -9.41 0.90 -11.93
N ALA A 182 -10.18 1.58 -12.79
CA ALA A 182 -11.25 0.99 -13.60
C ALA A 182 -10.75 0.01 -14.68
N THR A 183 -9.50 0.14 -15.12
CA THR A 183 -8.94 -0.62 -16.26
C THR A 183 -7.85 -1.60 -15.88
N THR A 184 -7.68 -1.85 -14.59
CA THR A 184 -6.73 -2.85 -14.07
C THR A 184 -7.08 -4.29 -14.44
N ARG A 185 -8.37 -4.58 -14.73
CA ARG A 185 -8.81 -5.93 -15.15
C ARG A 185 -8.26 -6.25 -16.54
N GLY A 186 -7.44 -7.30 -16.61
CA GLY A 186 -6.82 -7.78 -17.86
C GLY A 186 -5.48 -7.13 -18.20
N TYR A 187 -4.87 -6.37 -17.28
CA TYR A 187 -3.50 -5.91 -17.46
C TYR A 187 -2.51 -7.08 -17.32
N ASP A 188 -1.76 -7.33 -18.38
CA ASP A 188 -0.72 -8.36 -18.42
C ASP A 188 0.42 -7.86 -19.31
N VAL A 189 1.64 -7.87 -18.77
CA VAL A 189 2.85 -7.42 -19.48
C VAL A 189 3.21 -8.39 -20.60
N THR A 190 2.83 -9.66 -20.47
CA THR A 190 3.11 -10.70 -21.45
C THR A 190 2.12 -10.72 -22.61
N ALA A 191 1.00 -9.99 -22.49
CA ALA A 191 -0.01 -9.87 -23.52
C ALA A 191 0.58 -9.30 -24.82
N TYR A 192 0.38 -10.03 -25.91
CA TYR A 192 0.91 -9.76 -27.26
C TYR A 192 2.45 -9.83 -27.37
N ILE A 193 3.15 -10.33 -26.33
CA ILE A 193 4.60 -10.61 -26.36
C ILE A 193 4.88 -12.10 -26.29
N LEU A 194 4.29 -12.79 -25.29
CA LEU A 194 4.45 -14.23 -25.08
C LEU A 194 3.14 -14.97 -25.26
N LYS A 195 2.01 -14.35 -24.88
CA LYS A 195 0.67 -14.93 -24.98
C LYS A 195 -0.33 -13.93 -25.54
N SER A 196 -1.31 -14.41 -26.31
CA SER A 196 -2.49 -13.61 -26.69
C SER A 196 -3.50 -13.64 -25.53
N PRO A 197 -4.23 -12.56 -25.21
CA PRO A 197 -5.19 -12.59 -24.12
C PRO A 197 -6.21 -13.72 -24.33
N GLY A 198 -6.29 -14.66 -23.38
CA GLY A 198 -7.15 -15.83 -23.47
C GLY A 198 -6.59 -17.04 -24.24
N ALA A 199 -5.30 -17.05 -24.59
CA ALA A 199 -4.58 -18.24 -25.08
C ALA A 199 -3.22 -18.38 -24.42
N ASP A 200 -2.71 -19.61 -24.34
CA ASP A 200 -1.39 -19.92 -23.79
C ASP A 200 -0.25 -19.66 -24.79
N ARG A 201 -0.57 -19.38 -26.05
CA ARG A 201 0.38 -19.11 -27.14
C ARG A 201 0.03 -17.83 -27.87
N LEU A 202 1.00 -17.28 -28.58
CA LEU A 202 0.79 -16.19 -29.52
C LEU A 202 -0.09 -16.68 -30.67
N ASP A 203 -1.32 -16.21 -30.66
CA ASP A 203 -2.32 -16.49 -31.67
C ASP A 203 -2.81 -15.15 -32.22
N PRO A 204 -2.32 -14.74 -33.40
CA PRO A 204 -2.58 -13.43 -33.99
C PRO A 204 -3.89 -13.43 -34.80
N GLN A 205 -4.94 -14.11 -34.30
CA GLN A 205 -6.25 -14.07 -34.93
C GLN A 205 -6.81 -12.65 -34.91
N THR A 206 -7.32 -12.20 -36.06
CA THR A 206 -8.11 -10.97 -36.13
C THR A 206 -9.52 -11.24 -35.60
N VAL A 207 -10.26 -10.17 -35.24
CA VAL A 207 -11.63 -10.29 -34.73
C VAL A 207 -12.53 -11.11 -35.67
N ASP A 208 -12.32 -10.96 -36.98
CA ASP A 208 -13.09 -11.66 -38.02
C ASP A 208 -12.81 -13.18 -38.07
N GLN A 209 -11.75 -13.64 -37.41
CA GLN A 209 -11.32 -15.04 -37.37
C GLN A 209 -11.65 -15.73 -36.03
N MET A 210 -12.15 -15.00 -35.04
CA MET A 210 -12.48 -15.53 -33.71
C MET A 210 -13.90 -16.09 -33.68
N PHE A 211 -14.03 -17.40 -33.41
CA PHE A 211 -15.32 -18.08 -33.23
C PHE A 211 -15.67 -18.36 -31.76
N ASP A 212 -14.69 -18.27 -30.84
CA ASP A 212 -14.88 -18.47 -29.41
C ASP A 212 -15.30 -17.16 -28.70
N PRO A 213 -16.52 -17.08 -28.12
CA PRO A 213 -17.01 -15.88 -27.46
C PRO A 213 -16.17 -15.49 -26.23
N ASP A 214 -15.64 -16.45 -25.48
CA ASP A 214 -14.88 -16.17 -24.25
C ASP A 214 -13.51 -15.58 -24.58
N ARG A 215 -12.86 -16.13 -25.62
CA ARG A 215 -11.61 -15.59 -26.14
C ARG A 215 -11.77 -14.15 -26.65
N TYR A 216 -12.84 -13.87 -27.38
CA TYR A 216 -13.13 -12.53 -27.88
C TYR A 216 -13.32 -11.52 -26.74
N GLN A 217 -14.04 -11.90 -25.68
CA GLN A 217 -14.21 -11.04 -24.51
C GLN A 217 -12.88 -10.70 -23.83
N LYS A 218 -12.00 -11.70 -23.63
CA LYS A 218 -10.68 -11.51 -23.02
C LYS A 218 -9.77 -10.60 -23.85
N ASP A 219 -9.70 -10.76 -25.18
CA ASP A 219 -8.92 -9.87 -26.06
C ASP A 219 -9.47 -8.44 -26.06
N ARG A 220 -10.80 -8.30 -26.12
CA ARG A 220 -11.46 -7.00 -26.11
C ARG A 220 -11.18 -6.22 -24.83
N ILE A 221 -11.34 -6.85 -23.67
CA ILE A 221 -11.08 -6.24 -22.36
C ILE A 221 -9.60 -5.83 -22.26
N ALA A 222 -8.67 -6.75 -22.55
CA ALA A 222 -7.23 -6.46 -22.49
C ALA A 222 -6.84 -5.30 -23.43
N SER A 223 -7.37 -5.28 -24.65
CA SER A 223 -7.08 -4.21 -25.62
C SER A 223 -7.62 -2.85 -25.18
N TYR A 224 -8.85 -2.77 -24.66
CA TYR A 224 -9.40 -1.51 -24.16
C TYR A 224 -8.68 -1.04 -22.89
N SER A 225 -8.44 -1.94 -21.95
CA SER A 225 -7.69 -1.66 -20.72
C SER A 225 -6.31 -1.08 -21.03
N MET A 226 -5.55 -1.71 -21.94
CA MET A 226 -4.22 -1.22 -22.33
C MET A 226 -4.26 0.17 -22.98
N ARG A 227 -5.27 0.47 -23.80
CA ARG A 227 -5.41 1.81 -24.42
C ARG A 227 -5.68 2.88 -23.37
N VAL A 228 -6.56 2.62 -22.41
CA VAL A 228 -6.87 3.56 -21.33
C VAL A 228 -5.66 3.76 -20.42
N ILE A 229 -4.96 2.69 -20.04
CA ILE A 229 -3.72 2.77 -19.23
C ILE A 229 -2.68 3.63 -19.97
N ALA A 230 -2.43 3.34 -21.25
CA ALA A 230 -1.45 4.09 -22.04
C ALA A 230 -1.77 5.59 -22.10
N PHE A 231 -3.03 5.93 -22.33
CA PHE A 231 -3.51 7.30 -22.33
C PHE A 231 -3.40 7.96 -20.95
N ALA A 232 -3.84 7.27 -19.89
CA ALA A 232 -3.82 7.79 -18.52
C ALA A 232 -2.39 8.08 -18.05
N LEU A 233 -1.42 7.21 -18.37
CA LEU A 233 0.00 7.44 -18.08
C LEU A 233 0.52 8.68 -18.83
N ALA A 234 0.26 8.79 -20.14
CA ALA A 234 0.70 9.93 -20.95
C ALA A 234 0.04 11.25 -20.49
N ALA A 235 -1.25 11.24 -20.18
CA ALA A 235 -1.99 12.39 -19.67
C ALA A 235 -1.45 12.86 -18.30
N SER A 236 -1.13 11.92 -17.40
CA SER A 236 -0.49 12.24 -16.12
C SER A 236 0.83 12.96 -16.29
N ARG A 237 1.70 12.46 -17.19
CA ARG A 237 3.00 13.08 -17.47
C ARG A 237 2.84 14.46 -18.11
N ALA A 238 1.83 14.66 -18.95
CA ALA A 238 1.53 15.95 -19.55
C ALA A 238 1.09 17.00 -18.50
N ILE A 239 0.21 16.62 -17.57
CA ILE A 239 -0.20 17.48 -16.45
C ILE A 239 1.01 17.85 -15.59
N HIS A 240 1.80 16.86 -15.20
CA HIS A 240 3.00 17.06 -14.38
C HIS A 240 4.04 17.96 -15.08
N TRP A 241 4.24 17.77 -16.39
CA TRP A 241 5.09 18.64 -17.19
C TRP A 241 4.58 20.08 -17.25
N PHE A 242 3.27 20.27 -17.42
CA PHE A 242 2.63 21.59 -17.44
C PHE A 242 2.84 22.33 -16.11
N GLN A 243 2.68 21.63 -14.98
CA GLN A 243 2.97 22.16 -13.65
C GLN A 243 4.41 22.68 -13.51
N HIS A 244 5.39 21.93 -14.02
CA HIS A 244 6.80 22.33 -14.00
C HIS A 244 7.13 23.50 -14.96
N ILE A 245 6.47 23.57 -16.12
CA ILE A 245 6.57 24.73 -17.02
C ILE A 245 6.04 25.99 -16.32
N PHE A 246 4.92 25.87 -15.63
CA PHE A 246 4.29 26.99 -14.93
C PHE A 246 5.23 27.56 -13.85
N VAL A 247 5.85 26.68 -13.04
CA VAL A 247 6.87 27.07 -12.06
C VAL A 247 8.10 27.71 -12.72
N LEU A 248 8.56 27.19 -13.87
CA LEU A 248 9.68 27.80 -14.60
C LEU A 248 9.34 29.21 -15.10
N ASN A 249 8.10 29.45 -15.53
CA ASN A 249 7.64 30.76 -15.95
C ASN A 249 7.63 31.77 -14.78
N TYR A 250 7.20 31.36 -13.58
CA TYR A 250 7.33 32.18 -12.37
C TYR A 250 8.78 32.45 -12.00
N ALA A 251 9.63 31.43 -12.03
CA ALA A 251 11.05 31.58 -11.76
C ALA A 251 11.71 32.59 -12.72
N ARG A 252 11.32 32.60 -13.99
CA ARG A 252 11.78 33.59 -14.99
C ARG A 252 11.30 35.00 -14.65
N ARG A 253 10.04 35.17 -14.24
CA ARG A 253 9.49 36.47 -13.82
C ARG A 253 10.23 37.01 -12.60
N THR A 254 10.33 36.21 -11.54
CA THR A 254 11.06 36.55 -10.31
C THR A 254 12.55 36.80 -10.57
N ALA A 255 13.17 36.10 -11.53
CA ALA A 255 14.57 36.29 -11.92
C ALA A 255 14.78 37.65 -12.58
N LYS A 256 13.82 38.08 -13.42
CA LYS A 256 13.82 39.40 -14.05
C LYS A 256 13.65 40.51 -13.03
N GLU A 257 12.76 40.33 -12.04
CA GLU A 257 12.53 41.27 -10.94
C GLU A 257 13.76 41.41 -10.03
N LEU A 258 14.35 40.29 -9.61
CA LEU A 258 15.50 40.27 -8.71
C LEU A 258 16.86 40.50 -9.41
N LYS A 259 16.87 40.57 -10.76
CA LYS A 259 18.06 40.65 -11.62
C LYS A 259 19.06 39.50 -11.38
N LEU A 260 18.53 38.27 -11.27
CA LEU A 260 19.32 37.05 -11.07
C LEU A 260 19.10 36.09 -12.24
N SER A 261 20.01 35.13 -12.43
CA SER A 261 19.83 34.04 -13.40
C SER A 261 18.95 32.94 -12.81
N VAL A 262 18.04 32.39 -13.62
CA VAL A 262 17.25 31.21 -13.21
C VAL A 262 18.20 30.04 -12.96
N PRO A 263 18.18 29.42 -11.77
CA PRO A 263 19.10 28.33 -11.42
C PRO A 263 18.89 27.12 -12.32
N LEU A 264 19.99 26.41 -12.61
CA LEU A 264 19.95 25.18 -13.42
C LEU A 264 18.97 24.14 -12.86
N LYS A 265 18.84 24.05 -11.53
CA LYS A 265 17.89 23.16 -10.82
C LYS A 265 16.45 23.26 -11.33
N LEU A 266 15.99 24.47 -11.72
CA LEU A 266 14.62 24.69 -12.21
C LEU A 266 14.46 24.48 -13.72
N ARG A 267 15.56 24.41 -14.48
CA ARG A 267 15.54 24.24 -15.94
C ARG A 267 15.62 22.77 -16.38
N VAL A 268 16.36 21.96 -15.62
CA VAL A 268 16.62 20.55 -15.98
C VAL A 268 15.33 19.72 -15.98
N LEU A 269 14.45 19.91 -15.00
CA LEU A 269 13.22 19.10 -14.91
C LEU A 269 12.24 19.31 -16.07
N PRO A 270 11.82 20.54 -16.42
CA PRO A 270 10.89 20.74 -17.54
C PRO A 270 11.44 20.23 -18.88
N VAL A 271 12.75 20.36 -19.13
CA VAL A 271 13.37 19.88 -20.37
C VAL A 271 13.42 18.35 -20.40
N GLY A 272 13.84 17.73 -19.30
CA GLY A 272 13.89 16.28 -19.21
C GLY A 272 12.50 15.62 -19.22
N LEU A 273 11.53 16.23 -18.53
CA LEU A 273 10.13 15.80 -18.55
C LEU A 273 9.52 15.92 -19.94
N ALA A 274 9.96 16.88 -20.77
CA ALA A 274 9.49 16.95 -22.17
C ALA A 274 9.89 15.69 -22.95
N VAL A 275 11.14 15.22 -22.78
CA VAL A 275 11.64 13.98 -23.42
C VAL A 275 10.86 12.76 -22.93
N SER A 276 10.69 12.62 -21.61
CA SER A 276 9.89 11.53 -21.04
C SER A 276 8.45 11.56 -21.54
N ASN A 277 7.80 12.74 -21.50
CA ASN A 277 6.43 12.92 -21.96
C ASN A 277 6.28 12.51 -23.43
N SER A 278 7.23 12.86 -24.30
CA SER A 278 7.24 12.39 -25.69
C SER A 278 7.33 10.86 -25.80
N MET A 279 8.10 10.19 -24.94
CA MET A 279 8.17 8.72 -24.92
C MET A 279 6.85 8.08 -24.49
N PHE A 280 6.18 8.61 -23.45
CA PHE A 280 4.87 8.12 -23.01
C PHE A 280 3.78 8.32 -24.07
N TRP A 281 3.76 9.47 -24.74
CA TRP A 281 2.85 9.71 -25.86
C TRP A 281 3.14 8.81 -27.06
N ALA A 282 4.42 8.59 -27.41
CA ALA A 282 4.80 7.66 -28.47
C ALA A 282 4.31 6.23 -28.16
N ALA A 283 4.44 5.77 -26.92
CA ALA A 283 3.92 4.48 -26.50
C ALA A 283 2.38 4.41 -26.54
N ALA A 284 1.68 5.49 -26.18
CA ALA A 284 0.23 5.59 -26.33
C ALA A 284 -0.21 5.49 -27.80
N VAL A 285 0.49 6.17 -28.71
CA VAL A 285 0.24 6.10 -30.16
C VAL A 285 0.45 4.68 -30.69
N VAL A 286 1.52 3.99 -30.27
CA VAL A 286 1.76 2.58 -30.66
C VAL A 286 0.64 1.68 -30.15
N THR A 287 0.13 1.91 -28.94
CA THR A 287 -0.95 1.11 -28.32
C THR A 287 -2.31 1.33 -28.99
N LEU A 288 -2.57 2.55 -29.46
CA LEU A 288 -3.79 2.90 -30.20
C LEU A 288 -3.76 2.38 -31.65
N SER A 289 -2.57 2.22 -32.22
CA SER A 289 -2.35 1.68 -33.57
C SER A 289 -2.55 0.16 -33.64
N SER A 290 -2.85 -0.36 -34.83
CA SER A 290 -2.84 -1.81 -35.12
C SER A 290 -1.50 -2.47 -34.81
N ARG A 291 -0.39 -1.70 -34.83
CA ARG A 291 0.95 -2.17 -34.44
C ARG A 291 1.02 -2.61 -32.97
N GLY A 292 0.18 -2.07 -32.10
CA GLY A 292 0.17 -2.41 -30.66
C GLY A 292 -0.18 -3.86 -30.34
N LYS A 293 -0.81 -4.58 -31.29
CA LYS A 293 -1.13 -6.02 -31.20
C LYS A 293 -0.06 -6.92 -31.84
N THR A 294 0.96 -6.35 -32.49
CA THR A 294 2.08 -7.12 -33.05
C THR A 294 3.16 -7.33 -32.00
N VAL A 295 3.92 -8.42 -32.07
CA VAL A 295 5.01 -8.71 -31.11
C VAL A 295 6.03 -7.57 -31.04
N SER A 296 6.41 -7.01 -32.20
CA SER A 296 7.36 -5.89 -32.27
C SER A 296 6.79 -4.61 -31.65
N GLY A 297 5.54 -4.24 -31.98
CA GLY A 297 4.91 -3.07 -31.40
C GLY A 297 4.61 -3.20 -29.90
N ALA A 298 4.25 -4.41 -29.44
CA ALA A 298 4.07 -4.71 -28.03
C ALA A 298 5.38 -4.60 -27.24
N LYS A 299 6.51 -5.07 -27.79
CA LYS A 299 7.84 -4.84 -27.17
C LYS A 299 8.19 -3.35 -27.16
N LEU A 300 7.96 -2.64 -28.27
CA LEU A 300 8.29 -1.23 -28.41
C LEU A 300 7.55 -0.34 -27.39
N LYS A 301 6.24 -0.56 -27.16
CA LYS A 301 5.47 0.24 -26.19
C LYS A 301 6.04 0.12 -24.77
N PHE A 302 6.41 -1.09 -24.32
CA PHE A 302 6.97 -1.27 -22.97
C PHE A 302 8.40 -0.75 -22.85
N ILE A 303 9.22 -0.86 -23.90
CA ILE A 303 10.55 -0.25 -23.93
C ILE A 303 10.44 1.28 -23.80
N LEU A 304 9.52 1.91 -24.55
CA LEU A 304 9.29 3.36 -24.48
C LEU A 304 8.81 3.79 -23.10
N TRP A 305 7.88 3.05 -22.47
CA TRP A 305 7.46 3.31 -21.08
C TRP A 305 8.60 3.17 -20.08
N ALA A 306 9.36 2.08 -20.15
CA ALA A 306 10.48 1.84 -19.24
C ALA A 306 11.56 2.92 -19.38
N ALA A 307 11.91 3.28 -20.63
CA ALA A 307 12.88 4.35 -20.90
C ALA A 307 12.39 5.70 -20.38
N GLY A 308 11.12 6.06 -20.60
CA GLY A 308 10.51 7.27 -20.07
C GLY A 308 10.58 7.32 -18.55
N LEU A 309 10.12 6.26 -17.88
CA LEU A 309 10.15 6.14 -16.42
C LEU A 309 11.56 6.26 -15.84
N VAL A 310 12.53 5.50 -16.36
CA VAL A 310 13.92 5.55 -15.91
C VAL A 310 14.50 6.95 -16.10
N SER A 311 14.20 7.60 -17.22
CA SER A 311 14.64 8.97 -17.47
C SER A 311 14.11 9.94 -16.41
N GLU A 312 12.86 9.82 -15.98
CA GLU A 312 12.27 10.67 -14.92
C GLU A 312 12.92 10.44 -13.56
N VAL A 313 13.14 9.18 -13.19
CA VAL A 313 13.79 8.82 -11.93
C VAL A 313 15.19 9.42 -11.86
N LEU A 314 15.97 9.28 -12.93
CA LEU A 314 17.30 9.85 -13.04
C LEU A 314 17.26 11.38 -13.00
N LEU A 315 16.32 12.02 -13.70
CA LEU A 315 16.17 13.48 -13.73
C LEU A 315 15.87 14.07 -12.33
N HIS A 316 14.99 13.43 -11.55
CA HIS A 316 14.74 13.87 -10.18
C HIS A 316 15.96 13.62 -9.27
N GLY A 317 16.69 12.52 -9.48
CA GLY A 317 17.97 12.28 -8.79
C GLY A 317 19.01 13.37 -9.08
N VAL A 318 19.14 13.79 -10.34
CA VAL A 318 20.01 14.90 -10.76
C VAL A 318 19.55 16.22 -10.14
N MET A 319 18.25 16.51 -10.13
CA MET A 319 17.69 17.73 -9.52
C MET A 319 18.07 17.86 -8.04
N GLU A 320 18.06 16.76 -7.29
CA GLU A 320 18.43 16.78 -5.88
C GLU A 320 19.93 16.91 -5.62
N HIS A 321 20.76 16.58 -6.61
CA HIS A 321 22.19 16.83 -6.57
C HIS A 321 22.54 18.30 -6.86
N LEU A 322 21.74 18.98 -7.69
CA LEU A 322 21.96 20.37 -8.05
C LEU A 322 21.69 21.31 -6.87
N LYS A 323 22.60 22.27 -6.66
CA LYS A 323 22.45 23.33 -5.65
C LYS A 323 21.58 24.47 -6.20
N TRP A 324 20.92 25.20 -5.30
CA TRP A 324 20.11 26.37 -5.64
C TRP A 324 20.94 27.60 -6.05
N GLN A 325 22.26 27.59 -5.88
CA GLN A 325 23.13 28.75 -6.12
C GLN A 325 23.92 28.62 -7.42
N ASP A 326 23.68 29.53 -8.35
CA ASP A 326 24.70 29.98 -9.31
C ASP A 326 25.15 31.38 -8.85
N ILE A 327 26.40 31.51 -8.39
CA ILE A 327 26.98 32.81 -8.06
C ILE A 327 27.25 33.52 -9.38
N SER A 328 26.36 34.43 -9.77
CA SER A 328 26.64 35.40 -10.83
C SER A 328 27.64 36.43 -10.29
N PHE A 329 28.93 36.23 -10.58
CA PHE A 329 29.87 37.34 -10.68
C PHE A 329 29.54 38.07 -11.98
N GLY A 330 29.04 39.31 -11.89
CA GLY A 330 28.94 40.19 -13.06
C GLY A 330 30.31 40.37 -13.71
N PRO A 331 30.38 40.69 -15.01
CA PRO A 331 31.64 40.74 -15.75
C PRO A 331 32.61 41.70 -15.05
N LEU A 332 33.76 41.19 -14.61
CA LEU A 332 34.88 42.04 -14.18
C LEU A 332 35.25 42.92 -15.37
N LYS A 333 34.94 44.22 -15.29
CA LYS A 333 35.71 45.22 -16.04
C LYS A 333 37.12 45.19 -15.45
N TRP A 334 38.03 44.56 -16.18
CA TRP A 334 39.45 44.59 -15.91
C TRP A 334 39.93 46.04 -16.00
N SER A 335 40.15 46.67 -14.85
CA SER A 335 40.95 47.89 -14.76
C SER A 335 42.40 47.44 -14.60
N ASN A 336 43.20 47.68 -15.64
CA ASN A 336 44.65 47.60 -15.55
C ASN A 336 45.13 48.60 -14.50
N SER A 337 45.65 48.11 -13.38
CA SER A 337 46.67 48.83 -12.62
C SER A 337 47.61 47.82 -11.96
N SER A 338 48.89 48.11 -12.12
CA SER A 338 50.07 47.28 -11.94
C SER A 338 50.37 46.88 -10.49
N LYS A 339 51.03 45.71 -10.36
CA LYS A 339 52.09 45.32 -9.41
C LYS A 339 52.03 45.94 -8.01
N ASP A 340 51.88 45.12 -6.95
CA ASP A 340 53.06 44.60 -6.25
C ASP A 340 52.74 43.56 -5.16
N THR A 341 53.65 42.59 -5.07
CA THR A 341 54.12 41.77 -3.94
C THR A 341 53.18 41.09 -2.92
N SER A 342 53.44 39.78 -2.80
CA SER A 342 53.04 38.75 -1.84
C SER A 342 53.22 39.09 -0.36
N HIS A 343 52.24 38.73 0.50
CA HIS A 343 52.47 38.12 1.82
C HIS A 343 51.22 37.35 2.33
N GLU A 344 51.44 36.04 2.51
CA GLU A 344 50.96 35.10 3.54
C GLU A 344 49.80 35.49 4.49
N TYR A 345 48.75 34.66 4.57
CA TYR A 345 47.66 34.77 5.56
C TYR A 345 47.49 33.45 6.33
N VAL A 346 47.80 33.49 7.64
CA VAL A 346 47.47 32.48 8.66
C VAL A 346 46.10 32.85 9.28
N PRO A 347 45.19 31.89 9.54
CA PRO A 347 43.88 32.20 10.10
C PRO A 347 43.89 32.23 11.63
N ALA A 348 43.19 33.19 12.24
CA ALA A 348 42.87 33.18 13.66
C ALA A 348 41.37 33.40 13.90
N GLN A 349 40.87 32.59 14.83
CA GLN A 349 39.48 32.43 15.28
C GLN A 349 39.18 33.43 16.45
N PRO A 350 37.99 33.40 17.08
CA PRO A 350 37.18 34.59 17.39
C PRO A 350 37.33 35.11 18.84
N GLU A 351 36.99 36.39 19.08
CA GLU A 351 36.78 36.91 20.43
C GLU A 351 35.37 37.51 20.61
N LEU A 352 34.76 37.12 21.75
CA LEU A 352 33.57 37.69 22.38
C LEU A 352 33.84 39.11 22.85
N HIS A 353 32.85 40.00 22.79
CA HIS A 353 32.76 41.08 23.78
C HIS A 353 31.31 41.44 24.15
N GLU A 354 31.15 41.63 25.47
CA GLU A 354 29.96 41.98 26.24
C GLU A 354 29.50 43.44 26.09
N LEU A 355 28.29 43.68 26.59
CA LEU A 355 27.45 44.88 26.59
C LEU A 355 27.96 46.02 27.50
N GLN A 356 27.72 47.28 27.11
CA GLN A 356 27.25 48.40 27.99
C GLN A 356 27.05 49.73 27.20
N PRO A 357 26.44 50.80 27.76
CA PRO A 357 25.02 51.15 27.61
C PRO A 357 24.77 52.44 26.77
N VAL A 358 23.49 52.68 26.49
CA VAL A 358 22.95 53.79 25.69
C VAL A 358 23.23 55.16 26.33
N SER A 359 23.81 56.09 25.56
CA SER A 359 23.73 57.53 25.81
C SER A 359 23.31 58.26 24.53
N SER A 360 22.32 59.13 24.67
CA SER A 360 21.71 59.99 23.66
C SER A 360 22.64 61.10 23.17
N ASN A 361 22.79 61.24 21.84
CA ASN A 361 22.45 62.46 21.09
C ASN A 361 22.81 62.29 19.61
N GLY A 362 21.90 62.75 18.74
CA GLY A 362 21.99 62.58 17.31
C GLY A 362 22.99 63.50 16.62
N GLN A 363 23.60 63.02 15.54
CA GLN A 363 23.37 63.52 14.18
C GLN A 363 24.30 62.80 13.18
N SER A 364 23.82 62.73 11.93
CA SER A 364 24.47 62.22 10.72
C SER A 364 24.54 60.69 10.56
N SER A 365 23.43 60.17 10.06
CA SER A 365 23.31 58.89 9.36
C SER A 365 24.23 58.83 8.14
N GLN A 366 25.42 58.25 8.28
CA GLN A 366 26.07 57.54 7.17
C GLN A 366 25.55 56.11 7.16
N SER A 367 24.58 55.84 6.28
CA SER A 367 24.18 54.47 5.98
C SER A 367 25.34 53.79 5.26
N THR A 368 26.17 53.07 6.02
CA THR A 368 26.97 52.00 5.45
C THR A 368 25.98 50.99 4.86
N SER A 369 25.76 51.09 3.55
CA SER A 369 24.99 50.12 2.78
C SER A 369 25.68 48.76 2.91
N ALA A 370 25.30 48.01 3.93
CA ALA A 370 25.59 46.59 4.02
C ALA A 370 24.99 45.96 2.75
N ARG A 371 25.86 45.66 1.79
CA ARG A 371 25.52 45.09 0.48
C ARG A 371 24.76 43.78 0.72
N LYS A 372 23.43 43.86 0.79
CA LYS A 372 22.52 42.73 1.04
C LYS A 372 22.77 41.70 -0.06
N LYS A 373 23.44 40.60 0.28
CA LYS A 373 23.72 39.49 -0.64
C LYS A 373 22.36 38.98 -1.13
N ARG A 374 22.03 39.23 -2.41
CA ARG A 374 20.75 38.78 -3.00
C ARG A 374 20.83 37.27 -3.19
N ILE A 375 20.16 36.53 -2.32
CA ILE A 375 20.08 35.07 -2.35
C ILE A 375 18.78 34.69 -3.04
N TRP A 376 18.79 33.58 -3.78
CA TRP A 376 17.61 33.06 -4.44
C TRP A 376 16.56 32.58 -3.41
N PRO A 377 15.29 33.03 -3.49
CA PRO A 377 14.26 32.57 -2.57
C PRO A 377 14.01 31.08 -2.78
N ILE A 378 14.12 30.30 -1.70
CA ILE A 378 13.83 28.87 -1.72
C ILE A 378 12.34 28.70 -1.44
N PRO A 379 11.57 28.10 -2.35
CA PRO A 379 10.14 27.88 -2.14
C PRO A 379 9.94 26.92 -0.96
N ARG A 380 8.92 27.20 -0.13
CA ARG A 380 8.55 26.37 1.01
C ARG A 380 7.07 26.03 0.89
N SER A 381 6.74 24.75 0.95
CA SER A 381 5.36 24.29 1.07
C SER A 381 5.11 23.67 2.44
N ASN A 382 3.84 23.55 2.81
CA ASN A 382 3.42 22.84 4.01
C ASN A 382 3.38 21.32 3.83
N VAL A 383 3.71 20.79 2.65
CA VAL A 383 3.64 19.36 2.35
C VAL A 383 4.95 18.68 2.75
N GLN A 384 4.87 17.73 3.68
CA GLN A 384 6.02 16.97 4.12
C GLN A 384 6.03 15.55 3.55
N LEU A 385 7.16 15.13 2.98
CA LEU A 385 7.34 13.77 2.43
C LEU A 385 6.99 12.67 3.43
N ARG A 386 7.36 12.87 4.69
CA ARG A 386 7.12 11.91 5.77
C ARG A 386 5.63 11.71 6.03
N GLU A 387 4.89 12.78 6.20
CA GLU A 387 3.43 12.72 6.46
C GLU A 387 2.71 12.02 5.31
N ARG A 388 3.16 12.23 4.06
CA ARG A 388 2.63 11.55 2.88
C ARG A 388 2.94 10.05 2.86
N LEU A 389 4.18 9.66 3.19
CA LEU A 389 4.57 8.26 3.27
C LEU A 389 3.91 7.53 4.45
N GLU A 390 3.74 8.19 5.59
CA GLU A 390 2.97 7.66 6.72
C GLU A 390 1.49 7.52 6.38
N GLY A 391 0.90 8.52 5.69
CA GLY A 391 -0.46 8.48 5.17
C GLY A 391 -0.69 7.31 4.23
N ILE A 392 0.12 7.16 3.18
CA ILE A 392 -0.06 6.08 2.18
C ILE A 392 0.15 4.69 2.81
N THR A 393 1.10 4.52 3.74
CA THR A 393 1.28 3.26 4.47
C THR A 393 0.04 2.91 5.30
N THR A 394 -0.54 3.91 5.96
CA THR A 394 -1.76 3.75 6.76
C THR A 394 -2.91 3.29 5.89
N VAL A 395 -3.09 3.89 4.72
CA VAL A 395 -4.14 3.50 3.77
C VAL A 395 -3.92 2.08 3.25
N ILE A 396 -2.69 1.69 2.90
CA ILE A 396 -2.36 0.32 2.48
C ILE A 396 -2.70 -0.69 3.58
N LEU A 397 -2.33 -0.41 4.83
CA LEU A 397 -2.67 -1.26 5.98
C LEU A 397 -4.19 -1.36 6.17
N GLY A 398 -4.90 -0.24 6.04
CA GLY A 398 -6.37 -0.20 6.11
C GLY A 398 -7.04 -1.03 5.02
N GLU A 399 -6.53 -0.96 3.79
CA GLU A 399 -7.02 -1.75 2.66
C GLU A 399 -6.78 -3.26 2.86
N GLY A 400 -5.61 -3.65 3.38
CA GLY A 400 -5.35 -5.04 3.74
C GLY A 400 -6.23 -5.55 4.88
N ILE A 401 -6.49 -4.73 5.90
CA ILE A 401 -7.45 -5.06 6.97
C ILE A 401 -8.84 -5.30 6.39
N ASN A 402 -9.30 -4.42 5.49
CA ASN A 402 -10.60 -4.56 4.83
C ASN A 402 -10.68 -5.87 4.03
N GLY A 403 -9.61 -6.23 3.31
CA GLY A 403 -9.50 -7.50 2.60
C GLY A 403 -9.59 -8.74 3.51
N ILE A 404 -8.90 -8.72 4.67
CA ILE A 404 -8.95 -9.81 5.66
C ILE A 404 -10.33 -9.86 6.35
N ALA A 405 -10.91 -8.72 6.71
CA ALA A 405 -12.24 -8.65 7.32
C ALA A 405 -13.32 -9.21 6.38
N GLY A 406 -13.24 -8.91 5.08
CA GLY A 406 -14.13 -9.50 4.07
C GLY A 406 -14.06 -11.03 4.03
N THR A 407 -12.87 -11.62 4.19
CA THR A 407 -12.73 -13.08 4.24
C THR A 407 -13.30 -13.70 5.51
N PHE A 408 -13.26 -12.99 6.65
CA PHE A 408 -13.84 -13.50 7.89
C PHE A 408 -15.37 -13.68 7.79
N TYR A 409 -16.06 -12.81 7.06
CA TYR A 409 -17.48 -12.98 6.78
C TYR A 409 -17.77 -14.27 6.00
N ALA A 410 -16.98 -14.55 4.96
CA ALA A 410 -17.09 -15.79 4.19
C ALA A 410 -16.84 -17.03 5.05
N VAL A 411 -15.87 -16.94 5.97
CA VAL A 411 -15.56 -18.00 6.94
C VAL A 411 -16.73 -18.26 7.89
N ILE A 412 -17.31 -17.22 8.52
CA ILE A 412 -18.47 -17.38 9.43
C ILE A 412 -19.69 -17.97 8.72
N ALA A 413 -19.86 -17.67 7.42
CA ALA A 413 -20.96 -18.22 6.63
C ALA A 413 -20.79 -19.73 6.36
N ALA A 414 -19.60 -20.30 6.54
CA ALA A 414 -19.35 -21.71 6.33
C ALA A 414 -19.88 -22.57 7.51
N PRO A 415 -20.47 -23.73 7.22
CA PRO A 415 -20.98 -24.65 8.25
C PRO A 415 -19.84 -25.34 8.99
N GLU A 416 -19.79 -25.16 10.32
CA GLU A 416 -18.83 -25.78 11.25
C GLU A 416 -17.37 -25.35 11.01
N LEU A 417 -16.87 -24.44 11.86
CA LEU A 417 -15.52 -23.90 11.76
C LEU A 417 -14.50 -24.83 12.40
N GLY A 418 -13.45 -25.17 11.65
CA GLY A 418 -12.28 -25.82 12.23
C GLY A 418 -11.64 -25.00 13.36
N GLU A 419 -11.17 -25.67 14.41
CA GLU A 419 -10.56 -25.01 15.57
C GLU A 419 -9.37 -24.10 15.20
N GLN A 420 -8.69 -24.44 14.10
CA GLN A 420 -7.51 -23.73 13.60
C GLN A 420 -7.84 -22.36 12.99
N VAL A 421 -9.11 -22.11 12.64
CA VAL A 421 -9.58 -20.83 12.10
C VAL A 421 -9.31 -19.69 13.10
N TYR A 422 -9.65 -19.90 14.38
CA TYR A 422 -9.50 -18.88 15.42
C TYR A 422 -8.02 -18.50 15.66
N THR A 423 -7.13 -19.49 15.63
CA THR A 423 -5.69 -19.29 15.83
C THR A 423 -5.09 -18.48 14.67
N ASN A 424 -5.50 -18.78 13.43
CA ASN A 424 -5.04 -18.06 12.26
C ASN A 424 -5.59 -16.63 12.19
N LEU A 425 -6.83 -16.41 12.62
CA LEU A 425 -7.41 -15.07 12.74
C LEU A 425 -6.65 -14.20 13.74
N ALA A 426 -6.38 -14.73 14.94
CA ALA A 426 -5.58 -14.03 15.95
C ALA A 426 -4.17 -13.72 15.43
N SER A 427 -3.55 -14.67 14.72
CA SER A 427 -2.23 -14.50 14.12
C SER A 427 -2.23 -13.40 13.04
N ALA A 428 -3.25 -13.35 12.18
CA ALA A 428 -3.40 -12.29 11.18
C ALA A 428 -3.53 -10.90 11.82
N ALA A 429 -4.33 -10.76 12.88
CA ALA A 429 -4.48 -9.51 13.62
C ALA A 429 -3.16 -9.05 14.26
N ILE A 430 -2.40 -9.99 14.84
CA ILE A 430 -1.07 -9.73 15.42
C ILE A 430 -0.10 -9.24 14.33
N ILE A 431 -0.05 -9.91 13.18
CA ILE A 431 0.83 -9.51 12.06
C ILE A 431 0.53 -8.07 11.63
N VAL A 432 -0.74 -7.75 11.38
CA VAL A 432 -1.13 -6.39 10.95
C VAL A 432 -0.78 -5.33 11.99
N TYR A 433 -1.10 -5.58 13.26
CA TYR A 433 -0.79 -4.65 14.34
C TYR A 433 0.72 -4.40 14.48
N LEU A 434 1.52 -5.46 14.43
CA LEU A 434 2.97 -5.36 14.55
C LEU A 434 3.63 -4.70 13.33
N LEU A 435 3.11 -4.92 12.13
CA LEU A 435 3.54 -4.19 10.93
C LEU A 435 3.36 -2.68 11.12
N ALA A 436 2.19 -2.26 11.61
CA ALA A 436 1.93 -0.86 11.92
C ALA A 436 2.88 -0.34 13.01
N TYR A 437 3.03 -1.07 14.11
CA TYR A 437 3.90 -0.69 15.21
C TYR A 437 5.36 -0.51 14.78
N LEU A 438 5.94 -1.50 14.10
CA LEU A 438 7.36 -1.50 13.72
C LEU A 438 7.70 -0.34 12.77
N TYR A 439 6.74 0.08 11.94
CA TYR A 439 6.86 1.22 11.05
C TYR A 439 6.66 2.56 11.77
N PHE A 440 5.52 2.78 12.42
CA PHE A 440 5.17 4.10 13.00
C PHE A 440 5.94 4.44 14.28
N GLU A 441 6.22 3.45 15.13
CA GLU A 441 6.94 3.62 16.40
C GLU A 441 8.43 3.26 16.28
N GLY A 442 8.94 3.07 15.05
CA GLY A 442 10.32 2.72 14.81
C GLY A 442 11.34 3.80 15.26
N PRO A 443 12.65 3.50 15.22
CA PRO A 443 13.72 4.42 15.68
C PRO A 443 13.75 5.80 15.01
N THR A 444 13.14 5.92 13.83
CA THR A 444 13.06 7.13 13.01
C THR A 444 11.72 7.84 13.13
N ALA A 445 10.80 7.32 13.96
CA ALA A 445 9.51 7.92 14.25
C ALA A 445 9.66 9.39 14.64
N ASN A 446 8.71 10.21 14.19
CA ASN A 446 8.60 11.62 14.55
C ASN A 446 9.74 12.53 14.07
N ARG A 447 10.52 12.09 13.06
CA ARG A 447 11.65 12.88 12.54
C ARG A 447 11.72 12.87 11.02
N ASN A 448 11.96 14.03 10.43
CA ASN A 448 12.30 14.13 9.00
C ASN A 448 13.76 13.69 8.76
N PRO A 449 14.05 13.03 7.62
CA PRO A 449 15.41 12.63 7.27
C PRO A 449 16.33 13.86 7.22
N LYS A 450 17.37 13.88 8.04
CA LYS A 450 18.32 15.00 8.13
C LYS A 450 19.38 14.88 7.04
N GLY A 451 19.55 15.86 6.15
CA GLY A 451 20.67 15.85 5.20
C GLY A 451 20.33 16.42 3.83
N SER A 452 21.09 16.01 2.81
CA SER A 452 20.91 16.41 1.41
C SER A 452 19.62 15.87 0.80
N GLY A 453 19.10 16.53 -0.23
CA GLY A 453 17.91 16.07 -0.98
C GLY A 453 18.06 14.65 -1.53
N LEU A 454 19.28 14.26 -1.92
CA LEU A 454 19.59 12.89 -2.34
C LEU A 454 19.23 11.84 -1.28
N ARG A 455 19.45 12.16 0.00
CA ARG A 455 19.08 11.27 1.11
C ARG A 455 17.57 11.07 1.19
N GLN A 456 16.80 12.14 0.97
CA GLN A 456 15.34 12.11 0.98
C GLN A 456 14.81 11.32 -0.22
N MET A 457 15.44 11.46 -1.39
CA MET A 457 15.13 10.67 -2.58
C MET A 457 15.42 9.18 -2.37
N MET A 458 16.59 8.82 -1.84
CA MET A 458 16.91 7.41 -1.53
C MET A 458 15.93 6.83 -0.49
N TRP A 459 15.57 7.63 0.51
CA TRP A 459 14.57 7.22 1.49
C TRP A 459 13.21 6.97 0.83
N LEU A 460 12.74 7.86 -0.05
CA LEU A 460 11.52 7.66 -0.85
C LEU A 460 11.59 6.38 -1.71
N LEU A 461 12.68 6.18 -2.47
CA LEU A 461 12.84 5.00 -3.32
C LEU A 461 12.84 3.68 -2.53
N LEU A 462 13.32 3.68 -1.27
CA LEU A 462 13.29 2.49 -0.42
C LEU A 462 11.91 2.19 0.17
N HIS A 463 10.98 3.14 0.15
CA HIS A 463 9.60 2.84 0.51
C HIS A 463 8.92 1.98 -0.55
N LEU A 464 9.35 2.04 -1.82
CA LEU A 464 8.77 1.24 -2.88
C LEU A 464 8.82 -0.28 -2.57
N PRO A 465 9.99 -0.92 -2.34
CA PRO A 465 10.03 -2.35 -2.04
C PRO A 465 9.35 -2.67 -0.71
N PHE A 466 9.37 -1.75 0.26
CA PHE A 466 8.68 -1.91 1.54
C PHE A 466 7.15 -1.96 1.38
N MET A 467 6.57 -0.97 0.71
CA MET A 467 5.12 -0.86 0.47
C MET A 467 4.61 -2.03 -0.38
N LEU A 468 5.34 -2.38 -1.44
CA LEU A 468 5.00 -3.52 -2.29
C LEU A 468 4.98 -4.82 -1.47
N SER A 469 5.97 -5.02 -0.60
CA SER A 469 6.04 -6.22 0.24
C SER A 469 4.93 -6.24 1.30
N ILE A 470 4.56 -5.10 1.88
CA ILE A 470 3.40 -5.01 2.78
C ILE A 470 2.11 -5.39 2.05
N MET A 471 1.87 -4.80 0.88
CA MET A 471 0.65 -5.07 0.10
C MET A 471 0.54 -6.55 -0.26
N LEU A 472 1.63 -7.14 -0.77
CA LEU A 472 1.69 -8.56 -1.10
C LEU A 472 1.62 -9.46 0.14
N LEU A 473 2.20 -9.05 1.27
CA LEU A 473 2.10 -9.80 2.52
C LEU A 473 0.65 -9.83 3.02
N LEU A 474 -0.06 -8.70 3.00
CA LEU A 474 -1.46 -8.64 3.43
C LEU A 474 -2.37 -9.50 2.53
N LEU A 475 -2.10 -9.51 1.22
CA LEU A 475 -2.75 -10.45 0.29
C LEU A 475 -2.37 -11.90 0.62
N GLY A 476 -1.10 -12.19 0.89
CA GLY A 476 -0.63 -13.51 1.29
C GLY A 476 -1.29 -13.99 2.59
N VAL A 477 -1.46 -13.11 3.58
CA VAL A 477 -2.16 -13.40 4.84
C VAL A 477 -3.63 -13.72 4.57
N LYS A 478 -4.30 -12.93 3.73
CA LYS A 478 -5.69 -13.20 3.29
C LYS A 478 -5.80 -14.58 2.63
N ASN A 479 -4.96 -14.87 1.65
CA ASN A 479 -5.02 -16.14 0.90
C ASN A 479 -4.64 -17.34 1.78
N GLN A 480 -3.64 -17.20 2.65
CA GLN A 480 -3.26 -18.24 3.60
C GLN A 480 -4.37 -18.52 4.61
N PHE A 481 -5.05 -17.48 5.09
CA PHE A 481 -6.18 -17.61 6.00
C PHE A 481 -7.33 -18.38 5.35
N LEU A 482 -7.68 -18.05 4.10
CA LEU A 482 -8.68 -18.79 3.32
C LEU A 482 -8.27 -20.25 3.08
N LEU A 483 -7.02 -20.49 2.64
CA LEU A 483 -6.49 -21.83 2.39
C LEU A 483 -6.57 -22.71 3.64
N THR A 484 -6.10 -22.19 4.77
CA THR A 484 -6.11 -22.93 6.03
C THR A 484 -7.54 -23.19 6.52
N SER A 485 -8.43 -22.19 6.39
CA SER A 485 -9.83 -22.34 6.79
C SER A 485 -10.55 -23.39 5.94
N TYR A 486 -10.30 -23.38 4.62
CA TYR A 486 -10.81 -24.39 3.71
C TYR A 486 -10.32 -25.78 4.07
N LEU A 487 -9.00 -25.99 4.12
CA LEU A 487 -8.40 -27.30 4.33
C LEU A 487 -8.77 -27.89 5.70
N SER A 488 -8.77 -27.08 6.78
CA SER A 488 -9.20 -27.55 8.11
C SER A 488 -10.69 -27.89 8.17
N THR A 489 -11.55 -27.09 7.55
CA THR A 489 -12.99 -27.35 7.51
C THR A 489 -13.34 -28.54 6.61
N ALA A 490 -12.60 -28.71 5.51
CA ALA A 490 -12.74 -29.83 4.58
C ALA A 490 -12.40 -31.15 5.26
N THR A 491 -11.22 -31.24 5.88
CA THR A 491 -10.78 -32.44 6.61
C THR A 491 -11.76 -32.82 7.72
N GLU A 492 -12.14 -31.87 8.58
CA GLU A 492 -13.13 -32.13 9.65
C GLU A 492 -14.51 -32.51 9.11
N THR A 493 -14.91 -31.96 7.95
CA THR A 493 -16.16 -32.33 7.29
C THR A 493 -16.14 -33.77 6.82
N PHE A 494 -15.06 -34.24 6.20
CA PHE A 494 -14.98 -35.62 5.71
C PHE A 494 -14.90 -36.64 6.82
N ASP A 495 -14.09 -36.39 7.85
CA ASP A 495 -14.00 -37.29 9.00
C ASP A 495 -15.38 -37.52 9.66
N LYS A 496 -16.17 -36.45 9.80
CA LYS A 496 -17.54 -36.53 10.33
C LYS A 496 -18.52 -37.18 9.36
N PHE A 497 -18.37 -36.92 8.06
CA PHE A 497 -19.24 -37.52 7.04
C PHE A 497 -19.06 -39.02 7.02
N ASP A 498 -17.81 -39.50 6.95
CA ASP A 498 -17.50 -40.93 6.93
C ASP A 498 -17.97 -41.60 8.21
N THR A 499 -17.68 -41.02 9.37
CA THR A 499 -18.16 -41.55 10.66
C THR A 499 -19.69 -41.68 10.69
N LYS A 500 -20.42 -40.71 10.13
CA LYS A 500 -21.89 -40.76 10.06
C LYS A 500 -22.38 -41.80 9.06
N LEU A 501 -21.77 -41.89 7.88
CA LEU A 501 -22.14 -42.84 6.84
C LEU A 501 -21.96 -44.28 7.35
N TRP A 502 -20.86 -44.56 8.04
CA TRP A 502 -20.57 -45.86 8.65
C TRP A 502 -21.50 -46.23 9.81
N GLN A 503 -22.03 -45.26 10.55
CA GLN A 503 -22.89 -45.50 11.72
C GLN A 503 -24.37 -45.72 11.37
N GLU A 504 -24.84 -45.23 10.22
CA GLU A 504 -26.27 -45.10 9.94
C GLU A 504 -26.87 -46.23 9.08
N GLU A 505 -26.21 -47.40 8.95
CA GLU A 505 -26.66 -48.62 8.22
C GLU A 505 -27.62 -48.31 7.04
N ILE A 506 -27.11 -47.58 6.05
CA ILE A 506 -27.92 -47.09 4.92
C ILE A 506 -28.23 -48.26 3.99
N ASP A 507 -29.50 -48.68 3.95
CA ASP A 507 -29.99 -49.62 2.95
C ASP A 507 -30.45 -48.84 1.68
N PRO A 508 -29.79 -49.04 0.52
CA PRO A 508 -30.18 -48.38 -0.74
C PRO A 508 -31.56 -48.83 -1.26
N THR A 509 -32.06 -49.96 -0.78
CA THR A 509 -33.36 -50.52 -1.18
C THR A 509 -34.53 -50.02 -0.32
N ASP A 510 -34.25 -49.50 0.88
CA ASP A 510 -35.25 -48.90 1.76
C ASP A 510 -35.49 -47.42 1.40
N SER A 511 -36.71 -47.07 1.01
CA SER A 511 -37.10 -45.68 0.76
C SER A 511 -37.03 -44.79 2.00
N ASN A 512 -37.11 -45.35 3.21
CA ASN A 512 -37.05 -44.58 4.46
C ASN A 512 -35.63 -44.05 4.75
N SER A 513 -34.59 -44.68 4.18
CA SER A 513 -33.20 -44.21 4.27
C SER A 513 -33.02 -42.80 3.69
N ALA A 514 -33.86 -42.39 2.72
CA ALA A 514 -33.88 -41.03 2.16
C ALA A 514 -34.29 -39.96 3.20
N GLU A 515 -34.99 -40.36 4.26
CA GLU A 515 -35.46 -39.47 5.33
C GLU A 515 -34.51 -39.42 6.54
N ASN A 516 -33.37 -40.11 6.49
CA ASN A 516 -32.40 -40.14 7.59
C ASN A 516 -32.03 -38.72 8.04
N SER A 517 -32.46 -38.37 9.26
CA SER A 517 -32.34 -37.00 9.77
C SER A 517 -30.90 -36.58 10.02
N SER A 518 -30.01 -37.51 10.41
CA SER A 518 -28.61 -37.24 10.77
C SER A 518 -27.81 -36.77 9.56
N ILE A 519 -27.87 -37.53 8.46
CA ILE A 519 -27.18 -37.21 7.19
C ILE A 519 -27.86 -36.03 6.50
N LYS A 520 -29.20 -35.98 6.54
CA LYS A 520 -29.98 -34.85 6.02
C LYS A 520 -29.54 -33.53 6.64
N TRP A 521 -29.50 -33.42 7.97
CA TRP A 521 -29.06 -32.20 8.65
C TRP A 521 -27.59 -31.89 8.37
N PHE A 522 -26.74 -32.91 8.25
CA PHE A 522 -25.32 -32.75 7.94
C PHE A 522 -25.08 -32.13 6.56
N LEU A 523 -25.75 -32.66 5.52
CA LEU A 523 -25.63 -32.17 4.14
C LEU A 523 -26.37 -30.85 3.92
N LEU A 524 -27.51 -30.65 4.59
CA LEU A 524 -28.31 -29.42 4.44
C LEU A 524 -27.52 -28.19 4.88
N LYS A 525 -26.77 -28.30 5.99
CA LYS A 525 -25.86 -27.22 6.44
C LYS A 525 -24.84 -26.83 5.37
N ARG A 526 -24.48 -27.75 4.47
CA ARG A 526 -23.48 -27.61 3.40
C ARG A 526 -24.10 -27.34 2.03
N GLY A 527 -25.41 -27.06 1.99
CA GLY A 527 -26.12 -26.70 0.76
C GLY A 527 -26.45 -27.89 -0.16
N LEU A 528 -26.38 -29.12 0.36
CA LEU A 528 -26.73 -30.35 -0.36
C LEU A 528 -27.99 -30.98 0.25
N LYS A 529 -28.78 -31.67 -0.58
CA LYS A 529 -30.00 -32.36 -0.15
C LYS A 529 -29.75 -33.86 -0.14
N TRP A 530 -29.81 -34.48 1.04
CA TRP A 530 -29.63 -35.93 1.18
C TRP A 530 -30.59 -36.73 0.31
N ALA A 531 -31.88 -36.36 0.28
CA ALA A 531 -32.88 -37.06 -0.52
C ALA A 531 -32.54 -37.08 -2.03
N ASP A 532 -31.97 -36.00 -2.56
CA ASP A 532 -31.59 -35.94 -3.97
C ASP A 532 -30.40 -36.88 -4.25
N GLU A 533 -29.38 -36.86 -3.39
CA GLU A 533 -28.19 -37.71 -3.53
C GLU A 533 -28.50 -39.21 -3.30
N PHE A 534 -29.40 -39.53 -2.35
CA PHE A 534 -29.86 -40.89 -2.11
C PHE A 534 -30.72 -41.43 -3.25
N ASN A 535 -31.63 -40.60 -3.80
CA ASN A 535 -32.45 -41.00 -4.94
C ASN A 535 -31.62 -41.26 -6.20
N GLU A 536 -30.56 -40.47 -6.41
CA GLU A 536 -29.60 -40.69 -7.49
C GLU A 536 -28.86 -42.03 -7.33
N LEU A 537 -28.35 -42.33 -6.12
CA LEU A 537 -27.71 -43.62 -5.82
C LEU A 537 -28.68 -44.79 -6.09
N ARG A 538 -29.90 -44.68 -5.55
CA ARG A 538 -30.93 -45.71 -5.73
C ARG A 538 -31.27 -45.93 -7.21
N ALA A 539 -31.40 -44.85 -8.00
CA ALA A 539 -31.69 -44.94 -9.42
C ALA A 539 -30.60 -45.68 -10.21
N ARG A 540 -29.32 -45.57 -9.79
CA ARG A 540 -28.19 -46.27 -10.41
C ARG A 540 -28.14 -47.75 -10.04
N LEU A 541 -28.56 -48.10 -8.83
CA LEU A 541 -28.61 -49.48 -8.35
C LEU A 541 -29.84 -50.25 -8.83
N THR A 542 -30.96 -49.58 -9.13
CA THR A 542 -32.19 -50.23 -9.60
C THR A 542 -32.25 -50.32 -11.12
N HIS A 543 -32.20 -51.54 -11.68
CA HIS A 543 -32.48 -51.76 -13.10
C HIS A 543 -34.01 -51.76 -13.33
N ASN A 544 -34.56 -50.72 -13.99
CA ASN A 544 -36.00 -50.62 -14.33
C ASN A 544 -36.98 -50.78 -13.14
N GLY A 545 -36.57 -50.38 -11.92
CA GLY A 545 -37.47 -50.36 -10.75
C GLY A 545 -37.70 -51.70 -10.04
N SER A 546 -36.95 -52.75 -10.39
CA SER A 546 -36.87 -54.01 -9.64
C SER A 546 -35.55 -54.14 -8.86
N ALA A 547 -35.59 -54.88 -7.75
CA ALA A 547 -34.47 -55.13 -6.83
C ALA A 547 -33.21 -55.70 -7.54
N PRO A 548 -32.00 -55.57 -6.93
CA PRO A 548 -30.74 -55.92 -7.58
C PRO A 548 -30.72 -57.41 -7.97
N LEU A 549 -30.35 -57.71 -9.21
CA LEU A 549 -30.21 -59.07 -9.74
C LEU A 549 -28.73 -59.47 -9.70
N ASP A 550 -28.41 -60.47 -8.87
CA ASP A 550 -27.37 -61.50 -9.04
C ASP A 550 -25.87 -61.11 -9.20
N ALA A 551 -25.46 -59.83 -9.18
CA ALA A 551 -24.05 -59.39 -9.40
C ALA A 551 -23.50 -58.42 -8.31
N PRO A 552 -23.05 -58.92 -7.14
CA PRO A 552 -22.61 -58.09 -6.01
C PRO A 552 -21.35 -57.23 -6.29
N GLU A 553 -20.52 -57.59 -7.28
CA GLU A 553 -19.35 -56.77 -7.67
C GLU A 553 -19.76 -55.47 -8.38
N GLU A 554 -20.77 -55.52 -9.26
CA GLU A 554 -21.22 -54.35 -10.04
C GLU A 554 -21.93 -53.30 -9.14
N ASP A 555 -22.67 -53.75 -8.13
CA ASP A 555 -23.28 -52.87 -7.12
C ASP A 555 -22.24 -52.13 -6.26
N SER A 556 -21.13 -52.79 -5.92
CA SER A 556 -20.04 -52.19 -5.12
C SER A 556 -19.35 -51.06 -5.89
N ASP A 557 -19.14 -51.24 -7.19
CA ASP A 557 -18.50 -50.25 -8.06
C ASP A 557 -19.39 -49.00 -8.21
N VAL A 558 -20.70 -49.19 -8.37
CA VAL A 558 -21.68 -48.08 -8.46
C VAL A 558 -21.71 -47.25 -7.18
N ILE A 559 -21.69 -47.90 -6.00
CA ILE A 559 -21.64 -47.20 -4.70
C ILE A 559 -20.33 -46.41 -4.56
N THR A 560 -19.20 -47.00 -4.96
CA THR A 560 -17.88 -46.35 -4.90
C THR A 560 -17.82 -45.12 -5.80
N ILE A 561 -18.31 -45.22 -7.04
CA ILE A 561 -18.41 -44.10 -7.99
C ILE A 561 -19.28 -42.98 -7.43
N TRP A 562 -20.45 -43.31 -6.87
CA TRP A 562 -21.33 -42.32 -6.24
C TRP A 562 -20.65 -41.62 -5.06
N TYR A 563 -19.97 -42.38 -4.19
CA TYR A 563 -19.27 -41.83 -3.03
C TYR A 563 -18.16 -40.87 -3.46
N MET A 564 -17.33 -41.22 -4.45
CA MET A 564 -16.29 -40.35 -5.00
C MET A 564 -16.86 -39.07 -5.63
N GLN A 565 -18.01 -39.15 -6.30
CA GLN A 565 -18.70 -37.97 -6.85
C GLN A 565 -19.27 -37.08 -5.74
N LEU A 566 -19.86 -37.67 -4.70
CA LEU A 566 -20.36 -36.96 -3.54
C LEU A 566 -19.22 -36.29 -2.75
N TYR A 567 -18.08 -36.95 -2.62
CA TYR A 567 -16.85 -36.38 -2.06
C TYR A 567 -16.47 -35.09 -2.78
N LEU A 568 -16.33 -35.13 -4.11
CA LEU A 568 -15.98 -33.93 -4.87
C LEU A 568 -17.06 -32.85 -4.75
N LYS A 569 -18.36 -33.20 -4.74
CA LYS A 569 -19.47 -32.24 -4.54
C LYS A 569 -19.36 -31.51 -3.21
N ILE A 570 -19.11 -32.23 -2.12
CA ILE A 570 -18.94 -31.64 -0.78
C ILE A 570 -17.71 -30.73 -0.77
N MET A 571 -16.57 -31.18 -1.31
CA MET A 571 -15.35 -30.38 -1.40
C MET A 571 -15.56 -29.08 -2.18
N LEU A 572 -16.26 -29.13 -3.32
CA LEU A 572 -16.59 -27.94 -4.11
C LEU A 572 -17.55 -27.02 -3.37
N LYS A 573 -18.53 -27.53 -2.61
CA LYS A 573 -19.45 -26.70 -1.82
C LYS A 573 -18.72 -25.97 -0.69
N VAL A 574 -17.79 -26.64 -0.02
CA VAL A 574 -16.91 -26.02 0.97
C VAL A 574 -16.04 -24.95 0.28
N TYR A 575 -15.48 -25.26 -0.89
CA TYR A 575 -14.68 -24.31 -1.67
C TYR A 575 -15.49 -23.06 -2.06
N GLU A 576 -16.71 -23.25 -2.57
CA GLU A 576 -17.62 -22.17 -2.95
C GLU A 576 -17.94 -21.25 -1.76
N ALA A 577 -18.12 -21.82 -0.56
CA ALA A 577 -18.40 -21.08 0.66
C ALA A 577 -17.24 -20.17 1.08
N PHE A 578 -15.99 -20.66 1.00
CA PHE A 578 -14.81 -19.90 1.42
C PHE A 578 -14.26 -18.96 0.32
N MET A 579 -14.26 -19.39 -0.94
CA MET A 579 -13.54 -18.73 -2.04
C MET A 579 -14.44 -17.90 -2.98
N GLY A 580 -15.76 -17.85 -2.76
CA GLY A 580 -16.65 -16.90 -3.43
C GLY A 580 -17.38 -17.38 -4.70
N GLY A 581 -17.76 -18.66 -4.76
CA GLY A 581 -18.66 -19.22 -5.79
C GLY A 581 -18.05 -19.47 -7.19
N SER A 582 -18.82 -20.15 -8.05
CA SER A 582 -18.39 -20.73 -9.34
C SER A 582 -17.84 -19.78 -10.40
N LYS A 583 -18.00 -18.45 -10.25
CA LYS A 583 -17.55 -17.45 -11.24
C LYS A 583 -16.02 -17.27 -11.29
N VAL A 584 -15.29 -17.85 -10.33
CA VAL A 584 -13.82 -17.73 -10.21
C VAL A 584 -13.10 -18.97 -10.78
N ILE A 585 -13.83 -20.05 -11.08
CA ILE A 585 -13.25 -21.29 -11.57
C ILE A 585 -12.88 -21.14 -13.05
N ASP A 586 -11.65 -21.49 -13.38
CA ASP A 586 -11.18 -21.49 -14.76
C ASP A 586 -12.02 -22.44 -15.64
N SER A 587 -12.27 -22.04 -16.90
CA SER A 587 -13.17 -22.76 -17.81
C SER A 587 -12.74 -24.22 -18.04
N GLU A 588 -11.42 -24.47 -18.13
CA GLU A 588 -10.90 -25.84 -18.27
C GLU A 588 -11.20 -26.69 -17.03
N THR A 589 -11.06 -26.09 -15.84
CA THR A 589 -11.33 -26.76 -14.57
C THR A 589 -12.83 -27.02 -14.41
N GLN A 590 -13.67 -26.09 -14.84
CA GLN A 590 -15.12 -26.26 -14.84
C GLN A 590 -15.56 -27.40 -15.77
N VAL A 591 -14.95 -27.53 -16.95
CA VAL A 591 -15.19 -28.67 -17.87
C VAL A 591 -14.77 -29.99 -17.23
N LYS A 592 -13.60 -30.06 -16.60
CA LYS A 592 -13.15 -31.26 -15.87
C LYS A 592 -14.10 -31.65 -14.73
N ILE A 593 -14.56 -30.67 -13.96
CA ILE A 593 -15.58 -30.89 -12.91
C ILE A 593 -16.87 -31.47 -13.52
N GLN A 594 -17.35 -30.90 -14.63
CA GLN A 594 -18.55 -31.41 -15.30
C GLN A 594 -18.36 -32.83 -15.84
N GLN A 595 -17.19 -33.15 -16.40
CA GLN A 595 -16.85 -34.50 -16.87
C GLN A 595 -16.80 -35.50 -15.72
N TYR A 596 -16.28 -35.11 -14.56
CA TYR A 596 -16.22 -35.96 -13.37
C TYR A 596 -17.62 -36.35 -12.84
N TYR A 597 -18.61 -35.46 -12.97
CA TYR A 597 -19.99 -35.70 -12.52
C TYR A 597 -20.88 -36.48 -13.50
N GLN A 598 -20.39 -36.85 -14.68
CA GLN A 598 -21.16 -37.67 -15.61
C GLN A 598 -21.34 -39.09 -15.04
N ALA A 599 -22.49 -39.72 -15.32
CA ALA A 599 -22.80 -41.07 -14.84
C ALA A 599 -21.78 -42.12 -15.33
N ASN A 600 -21.29 -41.99 -16.57
CA ASN A 600 -20.26 -42.85 -17.16
C ASN A 600 -18.92 -42.10 -17.30
N SER A 601 -18.50 -41.41 -16.23
CA SER A 601 -17.25 -40.65 -16.25
C SER A 601 -16.04 -41.58 -16.28
N THR A 602 -15.24 -41.49 -17.34
CA THR A 602 -13.96 -42.22 -17.42
C THR A 602 -13.00 -41.78 -16.32
N LEU A 603 -13.05 -40.51 -15.89
CA LEU A 603 -12.18 -39.95 -14.85
C LEU A 603 -12.41 -40.60 -13.48
N VAL A 604 -13.68 -40.83 -13.11
CA VAL A 604 -14.02 -41.48 -11.84
C VAL A 604 -13.66 -42.96 -11.87
N ILE A 605 -13.88 -43.61 -13.01
CA ILE A 605 -13.50 -45.02 -13.21
C ILE A 605 -11.97 -45.17 -13.12
N GLU A 606 -11.21 -44.26 -13.71
CA GLU A 606 -9.75 -44.23 -13.59
C GLU A 606 -9.31 -44.04 -12.14
N ASP A 607 -9.92 -43.09 -11.40
CA ASP A 607 -9.64 -42.87 -9.98
C ASP A 607 -9.94 -44.11 -9.12
N MET A 608 -11.01 -44.84 -9.44
CA MET A 608 -11.40 -46.08 -8.76
C MET A 608 -10.39 -47.22 -8.99
N HIS A 609 -9.84 -47.33 -10.21
CA HIS A 609 -8.89 -48.39 -10.58
C HIS A 609 -7.44 -48.08 -10.18
N LEU A 610 -7.19 -46.91 -9.57
CA LEU A 610 -5.87 -46.61 -9.06
C LEU A 610 -5.46 -47.64 -7.99
N PRO A 611 -4.19 -48.06 -7.97
CA PRO A 611 -3.67 -48.92 -6.92
C PRO A 611 -3.94 -48.35 -5.52
N TYR A 612 -4.11 -49.22 -4.52
CA TYR A 612 -4.28 -48.77 -3.13
C TYR A 612 -3.09 -47.93 -2.63
N ASP A 613 -1.89 -48.16 -3.18
CA ASP A 613 -0.68 -47.38 -2.96
C ASP A 613 -0.47 -46.29 -4.03
N ALA A 614 -1.51 -45.85 -4.73
CA ALA A 614 -1.40 -44.71 -5.61
C ALA A 614 -1.15 -43.43 -4.80
N ALA A 615 -0.28 -42.57 -5.32
CA ALA A 615 -0.10 -41.25 -4.73
C ALA A 615 -1.44 -40.48 -4.74
N PRO A 616 -1.81 -39.78 -3.66
CA PRO A 616 -3.01 -38.92 -3.61
C PRO A 616 -3.09 -37.91 -4.76
N SER A 617 -1.95 -37.43 -5.26
CA SER A 617 -1.89 -36.55 -6.43
C SER A 617 -2.32 -37.21 -7.76
N SER A 618 -2.42 -38.54 -7.80
CA SER A 618 -2.85 -39.29 -8.99
C SER A 618 -4.37 -39.23 -9.19
N TYR A 619 -5.14 -39.03 -8.12
CA TYR A 619 -6.59 -38.89 -8.21
C TYR A 619 -6.98 -37.60 -8.93
N HIS A 620 -7.84 -37.70 -9.95
CA HIS A 620 -8.37 -36.57 -10.69
C HIS A 620 -9.16 -35.61 -9.79
N SER A 621 -9.90 -36.14 -8.81
CA SER A 621 -10.56 -35.32 -7.79
C SER A 621 -9.58 -34.42 -7.02
N GLU A 622 -8.45 -34.95 -6.59
CA GLU A 622 -7.41 -34.19 -5.89
C GLU A 622 -6.67 -33.21 -6.82
N GLN A 623 -6.46 -33.57 -8.09
CA GLN A 623 -5.91 -32.63 -9.10
C GLN A 623 -6.84 -31.43 -9.33
N ILE A 624 -8.17 -31.65 -9.33
CA ILE A 624 -9.16 -30.58 -9.42
C ILE A 624 -9.04 -29.65 -8.22
N ILE A 625 -8.96 -30.20 -7.00
CA ILE A 625 -8.84 -29.42 -5.77
C ILE A 625 -7.50 -28.67 -5.71
N ASP A 626 -6.38 -29.32 -6.06
CA ASP A 626 -5.05 -28.71 -6.09
C ASP A 626 -5.00 -27.54 -7.09
N LYS A 627 -5.61 -27.69 -8.28
CA LYS A 627 -5.72 -26.60 -9.26
C LYS A 627 -6.58 -25.44 -8.75
N LEU A 628 -7.66 -25.72 -8.02
CA LEU A 628 -8.50 -24.69 -7.39
C LEU A 628 -7.77 -23.93 -6.28
N LEU A 629 -6.93 -24.62 -5.50
CA LEU A 629 -6.17 -24.02 -4.40
C LEU A 629 -4.82 -23.43 -4.83
N GLY A 630 -4.35 -23.72 -6.04
CA GLY A 630 -2.99 -23.42 -6.50
C GLY A 630 -2.55 -21.97 -6.30
N SER A 631 -3.45 -21.00 -6.52
CA SER A 631 -3.17 -19.57 -6.30
C SER A 631 -2.93 -19.23 -4.82
N SER A 632 -3.70 -19.85 -3.93
CA SER A 632 -3.56 -19.66 -2.48
C SER A 632 -2.32 -20.37 -1.95
N VAL A 633 -2.01 -21.55 -2.49
CA VAL A 633 -0.77 -22.29 -2.21
C VAL A 633 0.45 -21.50 -2.67
N LEU A 634 0.43 -20.89 -3.85
CA LEU A 634 1.53 -20.06 -4.33
C LEU A 634 1.80 -18.88 -3.38
N GLY A 635 0.74 -18.22 -2.89
CA GLY A 635 0.85 -17.18 -1.87
C GLY A 635 1.49 -17.68 -0.58
N ALA A 636 1.06 -18.84 -0.08
CA ALA A 636 1.60 -19.51 1.09
C ALA A 636 3.12 -19.77 1.00
N ARG A 637 3.59 -20.16 -0.20
CA ARG A 637 4.98 -20.53 -0.44
C ARG A 637 5.98 -19.40 -0.29
N TYR A 638 5.56 -18.18 -0.62
CA TYR A 638 6.45 -17.00 -0.65
C TYR A 638 6.14 -15.98 0.45
N ILE A 639 5.12 -16.22 1.28
CA ILE A 639 4.71 -15.30 2.36
C ILE A 639 5.85 -14.97 3.33
N ALA A 640 6.71 -15.95 3.66
CA ALA A 640 7.87 -15.74 4.53
C ALA A 640 8.92 -14.83 3.88
N GLY A 641 9.10 -14.93 2.56
CA GLY A 641 9.98 -14.05 1.79
C GLY A 641 9.49 -12.60 1.80
N LEU A 642 8.17 -12.39 1.70
CA LEU A 642 7.58 -11.05 1.78
C LEU A 642 7.76 -10.45 3.19
N ALA A 643 7.51 -11.23 4.24
CA ALA A 643 7.77 -10.81 5.62
C ALA A 643 9.26 -10.48 5.86
N ALA A 644 10.17 -11.27 5.30
CA ALA A 644 11.61 -11.01 5.34
C ALA A 644 12.00 -9.68 4.70
N ILE A 645 11.49 -9.39 3.50
CA ILE A 645 11.80 -8.15 2.78
C ILE A 645 11.31 -6.93 3.57
N ILE A 646 10.16 -7.01 4.25
CA ILE A 646 9.66 -5.92 5.10
C ILE A 646 10.66 -5.58 6.21
N LEU A 647 11.13 -6.57 6.98
CA LEU A 647 12.07 -6.31 8.08
C LEU A 647 13.43 -5.81 7.57
N ILE A 648 13.93 -6.39 6.48
CA ILE A 648 15.20 -5.98 5.86
C ILE A 648 15.09 -4.53 5.34
N SER A 649 14.03 -4.22 4.59
CA SER A 649 13.81 -2.88 4.04
C SER A 649 13.66 -1.85 5.16
N LEU A 650 12.96 -2.18 6.23
CA LEU A 650 12.79 -1.33 7.39
C LEU A 650 14.12 -1.05 8.12
N GLY A 651 14.98 -2.07 8.26
CA GLY A 651 16.35 -1.90 8.78
C GLY A 651 17.22 -0.99 7.90
N ILE A 652 17.18 -1.17 6.58
CA ILE A 652 17.91 -0.34 5.61
C ILE A 652 17.38 1.10 5.62
N MET A 653 16.06 1.28 5.64
CA MET A 653 15.42 2.59 5.71
C MET A 653 15.81 3.35 6.97
N ASN A 654 15.83 2.69 8.13
CA ASN A 654 16.29 3.30 9.38
C ASN A 654 17.73 3.82 9.28
N ARG A 655 18.60 3.03 8.65
CA ARG A 655 20.01 3.40 8.45
C ARG A 655 20.17 4.59 7.50
N ILE A 656 19.36 4.63 6.44
CA ILE A 656 19.39 5.70 5.44
C ILE A 656 18.70 6.95 5.94
N HIS A 657 17.71 6.88 6.83
CA HIS A 657 17.01 8.04 7.40
C HIS A 657 17.88 8.88 8.35
N SER A 658 18.60 8.24 9.28
CA SER A 658 19.53 8.94 10.19
C SER A 658 20.79 8.11 10.51
N LYS A 659 21.92 8.77 10.81
CA LYS A 659 23.09 8.04 11.34
C LYS A 659 22.74 7.56 12.75
N PRO A 660 22.90 6.27 13.09
CA PRO A 660 22.56 5.78 14.43
C PRO A 660 23.37 6.53 15.48
N ARG A 661 22.70 7.04 16.51
CA ARG A 661 23.30 7.90 17.53
C ARG A 661 23.88 7.09 18.69
N ASP A 662 23.35 5.89 18.93
CA ASP A 662 23.77 5.00 20.00
C ASP A 662 23.85 3.54 19.55
N ARG A 663 24.45 2.70 20.40
CA ARG A 663 24.58 1.26 20.19
C ARG A 663 23.23 0.52 20.18
N PHE A 664 22.21 1.08 20.82
CA PHE A 664 20.89 0.47 20.89
C PHE A 664 20.12 0.64 19.58
N GLN A 665 20.22 1.79 18.92
CA GLN A 665 19.72 1.98 17.56
C GLN A 665 20.42 1.05 16.55
N TRP A 666 21.73 0.83 16.70
CA TRP A 666 22.42 -0.20 15.91
C TRP A 666 21.90 -1.61 16.20
N GLY A 667 21.61 -1.91 17.47
CA GLY A 667 20.96 -3.16 17.88
C GLY A 667 19.63 -3.38 17.15
N ILE A 668 18.74 -2.39 17.15
CA ILE A 668 17.43 -2.48 16.48
C ILE A 668 17.57 -2.69 14.97
N ILE A 669 18.48 -1.96 14.32
CA ILE A 669 18.71 -2.13 12.88
C ILE A 669 19.23 -3.54 12.58
N LEU A 670 20.17 -4.03 13.39
CA LEU A 670 20.77 -5.35 13.19
C LEU A 670 19.77 -6.47 13.46
N THR A 671 18.94 -6.38 14.50
CA THR A 671 17.94 -7.40 14.82
C THR A 671 16.87 -7.50 13.73
N ARG A 672 16.37 -6.37 13.22
CA ARG A 672 15.46 -6.34 12.07
C ARG A 672 16.03 -7.07 10.85
N ILE A 673 17.29 -6.79 10.50
CA ILE A 673 17.96 -7.45 9.36
C ILE A 673 18.17 -8.94 9.63
N LEU A 674 18.62 -9.31 10.84
CA LEU A 674 18.85 -10.71 11.21
C LEU A 674 17.55 -11.53 11.22
N MET A 675 16.47 -11.00 11.79
CA MET A 675 15.15 -11.63 11.79
C MET A 675 14.61 -11.75 10.36
N GLY A 676 14.78 -10.71 9.54
CA GLY A 676 14.43 -10.78 8.12
C GLY A 676 15.23 -11.85 7.37
N VAL A 677 16.54 -11.97 7.60
CA VAL A 677 17.36 -13.04 7.02
C VAL A 677 16.92 -14.43 7.52
N ALA A 678 16.57 -14.56 8.80
CA ALA A 678 16.04 -15.81 9.36
C ALA A 678 14.73 -16.23 8.69
N LEU A 679 13.81 -15.28 8.46
CA LEU A 679 12.58 -15.53 7.70
C LEU A 679 12.86 -15.86 6.23
N LEU A 680 13.88 -15.25 5.63
CA LEU A 680 14.28 -15.56 4.26
C LEU A 680 14.78 -17.00 4.12
N PHE A 681 15.48 -17.54 5.14
CA PHE A 681 15.86 -18.95 5.17
C PHE A 681 14.66 -19.91 5.22
N LEU A 682 13.49 -19.49 5.69
CA LEU A 682 12.28 -20.32 5.60
C LEU A 682 11.85 -20.59 4.16
N LEU A 683 12.30 -19.80 3.18
CA LEU A 683 12.07 -20.12 1.76
C LEU A 683 12.75 -21.42 1.33
N LEU A 684 13.76 -21.91 2.06
CA LEU A 684 14.37 -23.22 1.81
C LEU A 684 13.38 -24.38 2.04
N LEU A 685 12.28 -24.15 2.76
CA LEU A 685 11.18 -25.12 2.89
C LEU A 685 10.52 -25.44 1.54
N ASN A 686 10.69 -24.60 0.52
CA ASN A 686 10.23 -24.90 -0.84
C ASN A 686 11.03 -26.00 -1.54
N ILE A 687 12.19 -26.40 -1.00
CA ILE A 687 13.02 -27.46 -1.55
C ILE A 687 12.42 -28.82 -1.15
N GLY A 688 12.10 -29.63 -2.15
CA GLY A 688 11.61 -31.00 -2.00
C GLY A 688 11.35 -31.62 -3.36
N HIS A 689 11.34 -32.95 -3.40
CA HIS A 689 11.11 -33.71 -4.64
C HIS A 689 9.65 -33.56 -5.09
N TYR A 690 8.71 -33.71 -4.14
CA TYR A 690 7.28 -33.52 -4.40
C TYR A 690 6.84 -32.09 -4.08
N GLN A 691 6.11 -31.49 -5.02
CA GLN A 691 5.67 -30.09 -5.02
C GLN A 691 4.13 -29.96 -4.99
N SER A 692 3.44 -30.93 -4.37
CA SER A 692 1.99 -31.00 -4.22
C SER A 692 1.58 -30.95 -2.74
N LEU A 693 0.34 -30.52 -2.48
CA LEU A 693 -0.28 -30.63 -1.16
C LEU A 693 -0.44 -32.09 -0.74
N TRP A 694 -0.85 -32.93 -1.68
CA TRP A 694 -1.22 -34.32 -1.45
C TRP A 694 -0.09 -35.24 -1.92
N VAL A 695 0.48 -36.00 -0.99
CA VAL A 695 1.55 -36.98 -1.20
C VAL A 695 1.24 -38.21 -0.34
N ALA A 696 1.63 -39.39 -0.80
CA ALA A 696 1.38 -40.62 -0.06
C ALA A 696 2.16 -40.62 1.26
N GLU A 697 1.61 -41.27 2.29
CA GLU A 697 2.17 -41.26 3.65
C GLU A 697 3.64 -41.73 3.69
N TYR A 698 3.99 -42.76 2.90
CA TYR A 698 5.36 -43.27 2.80
C TYR A 698 6.33 -42.33 2.09
N ASP A 699 5.83 -41.41 1.25
CA ASP A 699 6.62 -40.46 0.46
C ASP A 699 6.67 -39.06 1.09
N GLU A 700 5.99 -38.85 2.22
CA GLU A 700 5.95 -37.56 2.92
C GLU A 700 7.34 -37.02 3.22
N TYR A 701 8.33 -37.87 3.54
CA TYR A 701 9.69 -37.41 3.85
C TYR A 701 10.39 -36.71 2.66
N LEU A 702 9.95 -36.96 1.42
CA LEU A 702 10.43 -36.33 0.19
C LEU A 702 9.62 -35.09 -0.23
N GLN A 703 8.47 -34.86 0.41
CA GLN A 703 7.63 -33.68 0.19
C GLN A 703 8.35 -32.40 0.66
N ALA A 704 8.22 -31.32 -0.12
CA ALA A 704 8.78 -30.04 0.28
C ALA A 704 8.19 -29.58 1.64
N GLY A 705 9.08 -29.13 2.53
CA GLY A 705 8.71 -28.77 3.91
C GLY A 705 7.66 -27.66 4.01
N VAL A 706 7.48 -26.87 2.95
CA VAL A 706 6.46 -25.81 2.87
C VAL A 706 5.04 -26.38 2.92
N PHE A 707 4.79 -27.53 2.29
CA PHE A 707 3.47 -28.17 2.31
C PHE A 707 3.18 -28.75 3.69
N LYS A 708 4.18 -29.34 4.34
CA LYS A 708 4.07 -29.77 5.75
C LYS A 708 3.79 -28.60 6.69
N TRP A 709 4.40 -27.45 6.43
CA TRP A 709 4.16 -26.23 7.21
C TRP A 709 2.73 -25.70 7.04
N ILE A 710 2.17 -25.79 5.81
CA ILE A 710 0.77 -25.49 5.50
C ILE A 710 -0.18 -26.47 6.20
N LEU A 711 0.04 -27.78 6.04
CA LEU A 711 -0.81 -28.84 6.61
C LEU A 711 -0.75 -28.89 8.15
N LYS A 712 0.33 -28.39 8.76
CA LYS A 712 0.41 -28.17 10.23
C LYS A 712 -0.29 -26.89 10.68
N TRP A 713 -0.98 -26.17 9.80
CA TRP A 713 -1.73 -24.94 10.11
C TRP A 713 -0.89 -23.84 10.78
N SER A 714 0.42 -23.87 10.57
CA SER A 714 1.39 -23.11 11.38
C SER A 714 2.01 -21.93 10.64
N VAL A 715 1.58 -21.65 9.41
CA VAL A 715 2.12 -20.57 8.57
C VAL A 715 1.95 -19.20 9.21
N LEU A 716 0.71 -18.77 9.48
CA LEU A 716 0.47 -17.47 10.12
C LEU A 716 0.97 -17.41 11.58
N PRO A 717 0.80 -18.45 12.42
CA PRO A 717 1.33 -18.45 13.78
C PRO A 717 2.86 -18.26 13.85
N THR A 718 3.61 -18.90 12.96
CA THR A 718 5.08 -18.76 12.93
C THR A 718 5.52 -17.35 12.49
N LEU A 719 4.85 -16.75 11.51
CA LEU A 719 5.12 -15.35 11.13
C LEU A 719 4.75 -14.39 12.26
N ALA A 720 3.59 -14.56 12.88
CA ALA A 720 3.15 -13.76 14.03
C ALA A 720 4.16 -13.86 15.19
N ALA A 721 4.65 -15.06 15.49
CA ALA A 721 5.68 -15.28 16.49
C ALA A 721 6.99 -14.56 16.13
N ALA A 722 7.44 -14.60 14.87
CA ALA A 722 8.64 -13.89 14.44
C ALA A 722 8.52 -12.37 14.62
N PHE A 723 7.40 -11.77 14.21
CA PHE A 723 7.14 -10.35 14.43
C PHE A 723 7.03 -10.02 15.93
N MET A 724 6.39 -10.88 16.73
CA MET A 724 6.29 -10.70 18.19
C MET A 724 7.66 -10.73 18.87
N ILE A 725 8.53 -11.66 18.47
CA ILE A 725 9.90 -11.75 18.98
C ILE A 725 10.68 -10.48 18.65
N GLU A 726 10.62 -10.00 17.40
CA GLU A 726 11.28 -8.74 17.02
C GLU A 726 10.74 -7.56 17.83
N PHE A 727 9.42 -7.46 17.99
CA PHE A 727 8.78 -6.44 18.82
C PHE A 727 9.31 -6.44 20.26
N PHE A 728 9.39 -7.60 20.92
CA PHE A 728 9.91 -7.69 22.28
C PHE A 728 11.40 -7.34 22.38
N ILE A 729 12.20 -7.72 21.37
CA ILE A 729 13.61 -7.34 21.27
C ILE A 729 13.74 -5.81 21.19
N GLU A 730 12.95 -5.17 20.33
CA GLU A 730 12.96 -3.71 20.19
C GLU A 730 12.52 -3.00 21.47
N LEU A 731 11.45 -3.48 22.11
CA LEU A 731 10.97 -2.93 23.38
C LEU A 731 12.07 -2.99 24.45
N ALA A 732 12.81 -4.11 24.52
CA ALA A 732 13.94 -4.25 25.43
C ALA A 732 15.09 -3.29 25.09
N LEU A 733 15.42 -3.13 23.81
CA LEU A 733 16.48 -2.20 23.37
C LEU A 733 16.11 -0.73 23.63
N HIS A 734 14.88 -0.33 23.34
CA HIS A 734 14.36 1.01 23.65
C HIS A 734 14.40 1.29 25.16
N ARG A 735 14.03 0.30 25.97
CA ARG A 735 14.10 0.40 27.42
C ARG A 735 15.53 0.61 27.91
N LEU A 736 16.49 -0.16 27.39
CA LEU A 736 17.91 -0.02 27.71
C LEU A 736 18.48 1.33 27.26
N ALA A 737 18.05 1.84 26.10
CA ALA A 737 18.42 3.18 25.62
C ALA A 737 17.94 4.28 26.58
N GLY A 738 16.67 4.22 27.01
CA GLY A 738 16.11 5.14 28.00
C GLY A 738 16.87 5.14 29.33
N LEU A 739 17.21 3.95 29.82
CA LEU A 739 18.02 3.78 31.04
C LEU A 739 19.45 4.32 30.89
N ALA A 740 20.09 4.11 29.73
CA ALA A 740 21.42 4.63 29.45
C ALA A 740 21.43 6.17 29.40
N ILE A 741 20.39 6.78 28.82
CA ILE A 741 20.21 8.23 28.81
C ILE A 741 19.98 8.76 30.23
N ALA A 742 19.12 8.11 31.03
CA ALA A 742 18.86 8.49 32.42
C ALA A 742 20.14 8.43 33.27
N ARG A 743 20.95 7.37 33.10
CA ARG A 743 22.25 7.23 33.76
C ARG A 743 23.22 8.33 33.34
N LYS A 744 23.32 8.65 32.04
CA LYS A 744 24.17 9.74 31.54
C LYS A 744 23.75 11.11 32.09
N ARG A 745 22.46 11.29 32.39
CA ARG A 745 21.90 12.50 33.02
C ARG A 745 21.96 12.47 34.56
N GLY A 746 22.64 11.49 35.18
CA GLY A 746 22.81 11.39 36.63
C GLY A 746 21.55 10.97 37.40
N ARG A 747 20.49 10.52 36.72
CA ARG A 747 19.19 10.18 37.34
C ARG A 747 19.10 8.73 37.83
N LEU A 748 20.15 7.93 37.61
CA LEU A 748 20.12 6.51 37.91
C LEU A 748 21.52 6.01 38.30
N ASN A 749 21.63 5.44 39.49
CA ASN A 749 22.87 4.89 40.03
C ASN A 749 22.78 3.34 40.06
N GLY A 750 23.79 2.67 39.51
CA GLY A 750 23.89 1.20 39.49
C GLY A 750 23.83 0.55 38.09
N PRO A 751 23.93 -0.80 38.02
CA PRO A 751 23.92 -1.54 36.76
C PRO A 751 22.53 -1.54 36.08
N LEU A 752 22.50 -1.36 34.76
CA LEU A 752 21.26 -1.25 33.96
C LEU A 752 20.29 -2.42 34.18
N ARG A 753 20.81 -3.64 34.36
CA ARG A 753 20.02 -4.86 34.59
C ARG A 753 19.12 -4.77 35.83
N ARG A 754 19.58 -4.13 36.91
CA ARG A 754 18.78 -3.97 38.15
C ARG A 754 17.67 -2.93 38.02
N ALA A 755 17.76 -2.03 37.04
CA ALA A 755 16.80 -0.96 36.82
C ALA A 755 15.80 -1.24 35.69
N PHE A 756 15.98 -2.35 34.95
CA PHE A 756 15.15 -2.68 33.78
C PHE A 756 13.64 -2.69 34.10
N PHE A 757 13.26 -3.34 35.20
CA PHE A 757 11.88 -3.50 35.64
C PHE A 757 11.37 -2.37 36.56
N ARG A 758 12.21 -1.37 36.92
CA ARG A 758 11.76 -0.27 37.79
C ARG A 758 11.12 0.85 36.97
N PRO A 759 9.94 1.39 37.33
CA PRO A 759 9.34 2.48 36.59
C PRO A 759 10.29 3.68 36.50
N LEU A 760 10.52 4.19 35.29
CA LEU A 760 11.14 5.50 35.09
C LEU A 760 10.02 6.46 34.75
N ASN A 761 9.85 7.50 35.57
CA ASN A 761 9.00 8.61 35.19
C ASN A 761 9.56 9.21 33.90
N ARG A 762 8.71 9.31 32.86
CA ARG A 762 9.08 10.02 31.62
C ARG A 762 9.51 11.44 32.00
N PRO A 763 10.60 11.98 31.44
CA PRO A 763 10.96 13.38 31.67
C PRO A 763 9.80 14.29 31.23
N LYS A 764 9.49 15.30 32.05
CA LYS A 764 8.83 16.52 31.58
C LYS A 764 9.74 17.26 30.61
#